data_AF-A0A850MDF8-F1
#
_entry.id   AF-A0A850MDF8-F1
#
_cell.length_a   1.000
_cell.length_b   1.000
_cell.length_c   1.000
_cell.angle_alpha   90.00
_cell.angle_beta   90.00
_cell.angle_gamma   90.00
#
_symmetry.space_group_name_H-M   'P 1'
#
loop_
_entity.id
_entity.type
_entity.pdbx_description
1 polymer ?
#
loop_
_entity_poly.entity_id
_entity_poly.type
_entity_poly.pdbx_seq_one_letter_code
_entity_poly.pdbx_strand_id
1 'polypeptide(L)'
;MDLQAQLAEKDRTIQAQQQQIYELTDKMDKIKLLSEEIVNDSFEKENQLKIRTAECTKYMNENAELRRALEQTKQEPAGPDSSARIQAIQEEKGFLEALAKQIEDEKADMKQDFEKKVAFLESERDKLQKSTSELEARIGSTAELEQKILVVNKNNDMLLQEKRNLQQQLIKYERKSKQWENLDDAVDDLEQKIHQLEDERDDFQKKLRDSEDIVRELTKFEDISKSLEEERAKLIERHETKLKASTSESSVKIESLASEKDELTTKLDQVEAQARAQSKQLGELKDFQERSSELQQKLQNQDAIIQKLKEQTKLLDSLMEKTEVLQKSNQNLQFENEDLKQKVSEYTGYKSELDALKEKHAEVVDTLERYQGKSSRVIELENQTKNLMDINLQLEEQLKSLQQDGTVSTDSIFEMKKINKELENQNVRILKENSRLKDELQKSKASVEDLKREITSQLKGDISTSKSALKKISVKSEDQTRQITGLTDLNRTLSQENDDLKLEVNKQRKIVADYKEIKSGFESLKDINFKLEDEKDELNKKVSNLNRQVKELTVTAENFKKLKETYSDLEKKDRDLENTNRSLQIQLKDMNTLKDGFESLKTLNTELEDKNKELKKQFSTAQRKLDQYVAANYESRVEELESKAQELQDSIKFKDNELSVKDQQLSKMHKLEADYQKAMSENNSLEVKINSLELRLGKVSDLEAKLVNLQDTRTGLMQDKSKIESESALLRQKINQLERQMQDLDYLKQKNQQIEDENMSLKTKVKRLTLQLESLQ
;
A
#
# COMPACT_ATOMS: atom_id res chain seq x y z
N MET A 1 -23.30 -34.95 11.56
CA MET A 1 -24.26 -35.95 11.05
C MET A 1 -25.64 -35.35 10.80
N ASP A 2 -26.14 -34.46 11.67
CA ASP A 2 -27.49 -33.87 11.52
C ASP A 2 -27.72 -33.04 10.25
N LEU A 3 -26.70 -32.37 9.71
CA LEU A 3 -26.83 -31.57 8.49
C LEU A 3 -27.05 -32.41 7.22
N GLN A 4 -26.48 -33.62 7.17
CA GLN A 4 -26.71 -34.57 6.07
C GLN A 4 -28.10 -35.19 6.12
N ALA A 5 -28.62 -35.44 7.33
CA ALA A 5 -29.99 -35.91 7.51
C ALA A 5 -31.01 -34.84 7.07
N GLN A 6 -30.79 -33.57 7.42
CA GLN A 6 -31.65 -32.46 7.01
C GLN A 6 -31.61 -32.20 5.49
N LEU A 7 -30.46 -32.36 4.84
CA LEU A 7 -30.35 -32.27 3.38
C LEU A 7 -31.11 -33.40 2.68
N ALA A 8 -30.96 -34.65 3.15
CA ALA A 8 -31.68 -35.80 2.60
C ALA A 8 -33.20 -35.69 2.76
N GLU A 9 -33.67 -35.09 3.86
CA GLU A 9 -35.09 -34.84 4.08
C GLU A 9 -35.65 -33.74 3.17
N LYS A 10 -34.86 -32.68 2.93
CA LYS A 10 -35.21 -31.63 1.94
C LYS A 10 -35.26 -32.19 0.52
N ASP A 11 -34.30 -33.01 0.11
CA ASP A 11 -34.28 -33.61 -1.23
C ASP A 11 -35.50 -34.51 -1.47
N ARG A 12 -35.91 -35.30 -0.46
CA ARG A 12 -37.16 -36.09 -0.52
C ARG A 12 -38.40 -35.21 -0.66
N THR A 13 -38.42 -34.08 0.05
CA THR A 13 -39.53 -33.13 0.00
C THR A 13 -39.62 -32.45 -1.38
N ILE A 14 -38.47 -32.07 -1.96
CA ILE A 14 -38.39 -31.49 -3.31
C ILE A 14 -38.85 -32.52 -4.36
N GLN A 15 -38.40 -33.78 -4.28
CA GLN A 15 -38.85 -34.83 -5.19
C GLN A 15 -40.37 -35.08 -5.10
N ALA A 16 -40.92 -35.11 -3.88
CA ALA A 16 -42.36 -35.26 -3.68
C ALA A 16 -43.15 -34.09 -4.29
N GLN A 17 -42.65 -32.85 -4.15
CA GLN A 17 -43.27 -31.67 -4.74
C GLN A 17 -43.18 -31.67 -6.27
N GLN A 18 -42.04 -32.07 -6.84
CA GLN A 18 -41.88 -32.20 -8.29
C GLN A 18 -42.85 -33.22 -8.88
N GLN A 19 -43.02 -34.37 -8.23
CA GLN A 19 -43.95 -35.40 -8.66
C GLN A 19 -45.41 -34.90 -8.59
N GLN A 20 -45.76 -34.14 -7.56
CA GLN A 20 -47.08 -33.53 -7.41
C GLN A 20 -47.37 -32.47 -8.50
N ILE A 21 -46.35 -31.71 -8.92
CA ILE A 21 -46.46 -30.77 -10.05
C ILE A 21 -46.72 -31.53 -11.35
N TYR A 22 -45.97 -32.60 -11.64
CA TYR A 22 -46.18 -33.42 -12.84
C TYR A 22 -47.60 -34.01 -12.90
N GLU A 23 -48.13 -34.50 -11.79
CA GLU A 23 -49.51 -35.01 -11.72
C GLU A 23 -50.57 -33.92 -11.96
N LEU A 24 -50.33 -32.69 -11.49
CA LEU A 24 -51.23 -31.56 -11.72
C LEU A 24 -51.17 -31.08 -13.16
N THR A 25 -49.98 -31.06 -13.78
CA THR A 25 -49.82 -30.73 -15.21
C THR A 25 -50.55 -31.72 -16.10
N ASP A 26 -50.42 -33.03 -15.86
CA ASP A 26 -51.14 -34.07 -16.62
C ASP A 26 -52.66 -33.96 -16.47
N LYS A 27 -53.15 -33.62 -15.27
CA LYS A 27 -54.59 -33.34 -15.05
C LYS A 27 -55.06 -32.09 -15.78
N MET A 28 -54.26 -31.02 -15.77
CA MET A 28 -54.57 -29.79 -16.51
C MET A 28 -54.64 -30.03 -18.02
N ASP A 29 -53.72 -30.81 -18.58
CA ASP A 29 -53.72 -31.12 -20.01
C ASP A 29 -54.90 -32.02 -20.40
N LYS A 30 -55.28 -32.97 -19.54
CA LYS A 30 -56.53 -33.74 -19.70
C LYS A 30 -57.78 -32.86 -19.65
N ILE A 31 -57.83 -31.89 -18.74
CA ILE A 31 -58.95 -30.96 -18.63
C ILE A 31 -59.01 -30.04 -19.86
N LYS A 32 -57.87 -29.60 -20.40
CA LYS A 32 -57.83 -28.86 -21.67
C LYS A 32 -58.39 -29.69 -22.81
N LEU A 33 -57.93 -30.93 -22.99
CA LEU A 33 -58.44 -31.84 -24.01
C LEU A 33 -59.94 -32.08 -23.87
N LEU A 34 -60.43 -32.35 -22.66
CA LEU A 34 -61.87 -32.51 -22.40
C LEU A 34 -62.65 -31.21 -22.66
N SER A 35 -62.08 -30.04 -22.36
CA SER A 35 -62.72 -28.76 -22.65
C SER A 35 -62.81 -28.50 -24.14
N GLU A 36 -61.79 -28.84 -24.92
CA GLU A 36 -61.80 -28.74 -26.38
C GLU A 36 -62.81 -29.72 -27.00
N GLU A 37 -62.87 -30.97 -26.51
CA GLU A 37 -63.88 -31.94 -26.93
C GLU A 37 -65.31 -31.47 -26.62
N ILE A 38 -65.55 -30.91 -25.43
CA ILE A 38 -66.86 -30.39 -25.05
C ILE A 38 -67.23 -29.16 -25.88
N VAL A 39 -66.29 -28.27 -26.16
CA VAL A 39 -66.53 -27.09 -27.03
C VAL A 39 -66.85 -27.53 -28.45
N ASN A 40 -66.11 -28.52 -28.98
CA ASN A 40 -66.36 -29.06 -30.32
C ASN A 40 -67.71 -29.79 -30.40
N ASP A 41 -68.05 -30.65 -29.43
CA ASP A 41 -69.35 -31.34 -29.34
C ASP A 41 -70.50 -30.33 -29.17
N SER A 42 -70.29 -29.28 -28.38
CA SER A 42 -71.26 -28.18 -28.22
C SER A 42 -71.46 -27.40 -29.53
N PHE A 43 -70.37 -27.10 -30.25
CA PHE A 43 -70.45 -26.38 -31.53
C PHE A 43 -71.14 -27.21 -32.60
N GLU A 44 -70.88 -28.52 -32.64
CA GLU A 44 -71.53 -29.45 -33.55
C GLU A 44 -73.02 -29.60 -33.23
N LYS A 45 -73.39 -29.74 -31.95
CA LYS A 45 -74.80 -29.76 -31.50
C LYS A 45 -75.51 -28.42 -31.73
N GLU A 46 -74.84 -27.29 -31.54
CA GLU A 46 -75.40 -25.97 -31.84
C GLU A 46 -75.69 -25.84 -33.33
N ASN A 47 -74.79 -26.31 -34.21
CA ASN A 47 -75.03 -26.35 -35.65
C ASN A 47 -76.19 -27.28 -36.01
N GLN A 48 -76.27 -28.47 -35.41
CA GLN A 48 -77.42 -29.38 -35.60
C GLN A 48 -78.73 -28.75 -35.13
N LEU A 49 -78.73 -28.05 -33.99
CA LEU A 49 -79.89 -27.30 -33.48
C LEU A 49 -80.27 -26.14 -34.41
N LYS A 50 -79.30 -25.42 -34.99
CA LYS A 50 -79.57 -24.36 -35.97
C LYS A 50 -80.22 -24.93 -37.23
N ILE A 51 -79.73 -26.06 -37.75
CA ILE A 51 -80.32 -26.76 -38.89
C ILE A 51 -81.76 -27.18 -38.56
N ARG A 52 -81.97 -27.87 -37.44
CA ARG A 52 -83.31 -28.28 -37.01
C ARG A 52 -84.24 -27.11 -36.73
N THR A 53 -83.75 -26.01 -36.17
CA THR A 53 -84.56 -24.80 -35.94
C THR A 53 -84.96 -24.15 -37.27
N ALA A 54 -84.07 -24.15 -38.26
CA ALA A 54 -84.40 -23.71 -39.61
C ALA A 54 -85.45 -24.62 -40.27
N GLU A 55 -85.34 -25.94 -40.10
CA GLU A 55 -86.35 -26.91 -40.54
C GLU A 55 -87.69 -26.70 -39.83
N CYS A 56 -87.68 -26.50 -38.51
CA CYS A 56 -88.89 -26.22 -37.72
C CYS A 56 -89.55 -24.90 -38.15
N THR A 57 -88.74 -23.88 -38.47
CA THR A 57 -89.23 -22.60 -39.00
C THR A 57 -89.84 -22.78 -40.39
N LYS A 58 -89.21 -23.60 -41.24
CA LYS A 58 -89.75 -23.99 -42.54
C LYS A 58 -91.09 -24.72 -42.39
N TYR A 59 -91.18 -25.71 -41.50
CA TYR A 59 -92.43 -26.42 -41.20
C TYR A 59 -93.51 -25.53 -40.58
N MET A 60 -93.14 -24.58 -39.72
CA MET A 60 -94.10 -23.58 -39.19
C MET A 60 -94.63 -22.66 -40.28
N ASN A 61 -93.78 -22.26 -41.23
CA ASN A 61 -94.19 -21.47 -42.39
C ASN A 61 -95.07 -22.28 -43.34
N GLU A 62 -94.73 -23.53 -43.64
CA GLU A 62 -95.56 -24.47 -44.41
C GLU A 62 -96.91 -24.72 -43.72
N ASN A 63 -96.93 -24.90 -42.39
CA ASN A 63 -98.17 -25.03 -41.61
C ASN A 63 -98.99 -23.72 -41.64
N ALA A 64 -98.34 -22.54 -41.61
CA ALA A 64 -99.03 -21.26 -41.77
C ALA A 64 -99.63 -21.09 -43.19
N GLU A 65 -98.95 -21.59 -44.22
CA GLU A 65 -99.45 -21.64 -45.60
C GLU A 65 -100.60 -22.64 -45.75
N LEU A 66 -100.48 -23.83 -45.17
CA LEU A 66 -101.56 -24.83 -45.10
C LEU A 66 -102.78 -24.29 -44.36
N ARG A 67 -102.60 -23.54 -43.27
CA ARG A 67 -103.69 -22.82 -42.59
C ARG A 67 -104.36 -21.79 -43.49
N ARG A 68 -103.58 -21.03 -44.28
CA ARG A 68 -104.13 -20.09 -45.28
C ARG A 68 -104.89 -20.83 -46.39
N ALA A 69 -104.36 -21.94 -46.88
CA ALA A 69 -105.00 -22.77 -47.91
C ALA A 69 -106.28 -23.47 -47.40
N LEU A 70 -106.28 -23.93 -46.14
CA LEU A 70 -107.46 -24.49 -45.46
C LEU A 70 -108.53 -23.42 -45.23
N GLU A 71 -108.14 -22.19 -44.92
CA GLU A 71 -109.06 -21.07 -44.76
C GLU A 71 -109.63 -20.59 -46.10
N GLN A 72 -108.86 -20.67 -47.19
CA GLN A 72 -109.33 -20.41 -48.56
C GLN A 72 -110.30 -21.50 -49.07
N THR A 73 -110.03 -22.78 -48.79
CA THR A 73 -110.90 -23.89 -49.19
C THR A 73 -112.22 -23.95 -48.40
N LYS A 74 -112.30 -23.36 -47.20
CA LYS A 74 -113.57 -23.13 -46.49
C LYS A 74 -114.50 -22.11 -47.17
N GLN A 75 -114.00 -21.29 -48.09
CA GLN A 75 -114.78 -20.27 -48.81
C GLN A 75 -115.34 -20.75 -50.15
N GLU A 76 -115.00 -21.97 -50.60
CA GLU A 76 -115.53 -22.58 -51.84
C GLU A 76 -116.70 -23.53 -51.55
N PRO A 77 -117.78 -23.56 -52.38
CA PRO A 77 -118.96 -24.38 -52.14
C PRO A 77 -118.66 -25.88 -52.33
N ALA A 78 -119.16 -26.68 -51.38
CA ALA A 78 -118.88 -28.10 -51.18
C ALA A 78 -119.04 -28.98 -52.43
N GLY A 79 -117.92 -29.36 -53.03
CA GLY A 79 -117.79 -30.54 -53.87
C GLY A 79 -117.28 -31.74 -53.07
N PRO A 80 -117.62 -32.99 -53.43
CA PRO A 80 -117.29 -34.21 -52.67
C PRO A 80 -115.78 -34.49 -52.47
N ASP A 81 -114.91 -33.75 -53.16
CA ASP A 81 -113.43 -33.86 -53.04
C ASP A 81 -112.82 -32.94 -51.96
N SER A 82 -113.60 -32.00 -51.42
CA SER A 82 -113.15 -31.03 -50.40
C SER A 82 -112.94 -31.66 -49.02
N SER A 83 -113.74 -32.67 -48.67
CA SER A 83 -113.64 -33.37 -47.39
C SER A 83 -112.36 -34.21 -47.27
N ALA A 84 -111.93 -34.86 -48.36
CA ALA A 84 -110.70 -35.65 -48.38
C ALA A 84 -109.45 -34.76 -48.24
N ARG A 85 -109.46 -33.58 -48.89
CA ARG A 85 -108.40 -32.58 -48.75
C ARG A 85 -108.32 -31.99 -47.33
N ILE A 86 -109.45 -31.66 -46.71
CA ILE A 86 -109.48 -31.15 -45.34
C ILE A 86 -108.93 -32.19 -44.36
N GLN A 87 -109.30 -33.46 -44.54
CA GLN A 87 -108.82 -34.54 -43.69
C GLN A 87 -107.30 -34.78 -43.85
N ALA A 88 -106.78 -34.80 -45.09
CA ALA A 88 -105.34 -34.90 -45.33
C ALA A 88 -104.55 -33.75 -44.69
N ILE A 89 -105.05 -32.51 -44.79
CA ILE A 89 -104.39 -31.34 -44.16
C ILE A 89 -104.47 -31.42 -42.62
N GLN A 90 -105.54 -31.97 -42.05
CA GLN A 90 -105.66 -32.17 -40.60
C GLN A 90 -104.71 -33.25 -40.08
N GLU A 91 -104.53 -34.34 -40.81
CA GLU A 91 -103.57 -35.39 -40.49
C GLU A 91 -102.12 -34.87 -40.58
N GLU A 92 -101.81 -34.11 -41.63
CA GLU A 92 -100.49 -33.46 -41.80
C GLU A 92 -100.21 -32.43 -40.70
N LYS A 93 -101.22 -31.65 -40.30
CA LYS A 93 -101.12 -30.74 -39.15
C LYS A 93 -100.83 -31.50 -37.84
N GLY A 94 -101.52 -32.61 -37.60
CA GLY A 94 -101.30 -33.44 -36.41
C GLY A 94 -99.88 -34.03 -36.37
N PHE A 95 -99.36 -34.45 -37.53
CA PHE A 95 -97.99 -34.90 -37.67
C PHE A 95 -96.97 -33.79 -37.37
N LEU A 96 -97.16 -32.59 -37.94
CA LEU A 96 -96.27 -31.45 -37.69
C LEU A 96 -96.31 -30.97 -36.23
N GLU A 97 -97.47 -30.99 -35.57
CA GLU A 97 -97.59 -30.65 -34.14
C GLU A 97 -96.90 -31.69 -33.24
N ALA A 98 -96.99 -32.99 -33.58
CA ALA A 98 -96.26 -34.03 -32.88
C ALA A 98 -94.74 -33.90 -33.07
N LEU A 99 -94.28 -33.57 -34.29
CA LEU A 99 -92.86 -33.38 -34.59
C LEU A 99 -92.29 -32.14 -33.89
N ALA A 100 -93.05 -31.04 -33.85
CA ALA A 100 -92.67 -29.83 -33.10
C ALA A 100 -92.52 -30.12 -31.60
N LYS A 101 -93.45 -30.89 -31.01
CA LYS A 101 -93.37 -31.31 -29.62
C LYS A 101 -92.15 -32.19 -29.35
N GLN A 102 -91.85 -33.16 -30.22
CA GLN A 102 -90.66 -33.99 -30.09
C GLN A 102 -89.37 -33.16 -30.14
N ILE A 103 -89.29 -32.15 -31.01
CA ILE A 103 -88.14 -31.24 -31.08
C ILE A 103 -88.00 -30.39 -29.81
N GLU A 104 -89.11 -29.94 -29.21
CA GLU A 104 -89.08 -29.21 -27.93
C GLU A 104 -88.62 -30.08 -26.77
N ASP A 105 -89.10 -31.33 -26.70
CA ASP A 105 -88.68 -32.30 -25.68
C ASP A 105 -87.17 -32.64 -25.84
N GLU A 106 -86.70 -32.90 -27.06
CA GLU A 106 -85.27 -33.14 -27.33
C GLU A 106 -84.39 -31.91 -27.00
N LYS A 107 -84.90 -30.70 -27.24
CA LYS A 107 -84.22 -29.45 -26.87
C LYS A 107 -84.14 -29.27 -25.35
N ALA A 108 -85.18 -29.65 -24.62
CA ALA A 108 -85.19 -29.60 -23.16
C ALA A 108 -84.17 -30.60 -22.56
N ASP A 109 -84.13 -31.82 -23.09
CA ASP A 109 -83.16 -32.84 -22.66
C ASP A 109 -81.71 -32.43 -22.96
N MET A 110 -81.44 -31.91 -24.17
CA MET A 110 -80.11 -31.39 -24.52
C MET A 110 -79.69 -30.22 -23.63
N LYS A 111 -80.62 -29.32 -23.30
CA LYS A 111 -80.35 -28.20 -22.39
C LYS A 111 -80.01 -28.70 -20.98
N GLN A 112 -80.76 -29.68 -20.47
CA GLN A 112 -80.49 -30.26 -19.15
C GLN A 112 -79.14 -30.98 -19.08
N ASP A 113 -78.76 -31.71 -20.14
CA ASP A 113 -77.45 -32.38 -20.21
C ASP A 113 -76.29 -31.37 -20.28
N PHE A 114 -76.47 -30.27 -21.02
CA PHE A 114 -75.50 -29.18 -21.06
C PHE A 114 -75.33 -28.50 -19.69
N GLU A 115 -76.43 -28.20 -18.99
CA GLU A 115 -76.39 -27.61 -17.64
C GLU A 115 -75.66 -28.52 -16.63
N LYS A 116 -75.84 -29.85 -16.72
CA LYS A 116 -75.10 -30.81 -15.89
C LYS A 116 -73.59 -30.81 -16.19
N LYS A 117 -73.20 -30.75 -17.46
CA LYS A 117 -71.78 -30.67 -17.86
C LYS A 117 -71.14 -29.36 -17.40
N VAL A 118 -71.85 -28.24 -17.53
CA VAL A 118 -71.37 -26.93 -17.03
C VAL A 118 -71.15 -26.98 -15.51
N ALA A 119 -72.10 -27.49 -14.74
CA ALA A 119 -71.96 -27.61 -13.29
C ALA A 119 -70.77 -28.51 -12.87
N PHE A 120 -70.52 -29.61 -13.60
CA PHE A 120 -69.35 -30.47 -13.36
C PHE A 120 -68.03 -29.72 -13.62
N LEU A 121 -67.93 -29.01 -14.74
CA LEU A 121 -66.74 -28.24 -15.10
C LEU A 121 -66.49 -27.08 -14.13
N GLU A 122 -67.53 -26.40 -13.65
CA GLU A 122 -67.40 -25.36 -12.63
C GLU A 122 -66.87 -25.93 -11.30
N SER A 123 -67.36 -27.11 -10.89
CA SER A 123 -66.85 -27.79 -9.69
C SER A 123 -65.37 -28.19 -9.82
N GLU A 124 -64.94 -28.67 -11.00
CA GLU A 124 -63.53 -28.97 -11.27
C GLU A 124 -62.66 -27.71 -11.29
N ARG A 125 -63.13 -26.63 -11.92
CA ARG A 125 -62.44 -25.35 -11.94
C ARG A 125 -62.19 -24.84 -10.53
N ASP A 126 -63.20 -24.89 -9.65
CA ASP A 126 -63.07 -24.41 -8.28
C ASP A 126 -62.09 -25.27 -7.46
N LYS A 127 -62.04 -26.59 -7.68
CA LYS A 127 -61.05 -27.50 -7.05
C LYS A 127 -59.63 -27.20 -7.53
N LEU A 128 -59.46 -26.96 -8.82
CA LEU A 128 -58.16 -26.58 -9.39
C LEU A 128 -57.72 -25.23 -8.87
N GLN A 129 -58.60 -24.23 -8.85
CA GLN A 129 -58.29 -22.89 -8.36
C GLN A 129 -57.86 -22.92 -6.89
N LYS A 130 -58.52 -23.72 -6.06
CA LYS A 130 -58.10 -23.96 -4.67
C LYS A 130 -56.70 -24.59 -4.58
N SER A 131 -56.44 -25.61 -5.41
CA SER A 131 -55.12 -26.27 -5.45
C SER A 131 -54.01 -25.33 -5.92
N THR A 132 -54.30 -24.44 -6.88
CA THR A 132 -53.39 -23.40 -7.35
C THR A 132 -53.06 -22.41 -6.24
N SER A 133 -54.06 -21.90 -5.51
CA SER A 133 -53.82 -20.98 -4.38
C SER A 133 -53.01 -21.64 -3.26
N GLU A 134 -53.21 -22.94 -2.99
CA GLU A 134 -52.40 -23.69 -2.02
C GLU A 134 -50.94 -23.86 -2.49
N LEU A 135 -50.71 -24.07 -3.79
CA LEU A 135 -49.37 -24.12 -4.37
C LEU A 135 -48.67 -22.75 -4.35
N GLU A 136 -49.38 -21.67 -4.69
CA GLU A 136 -48.85 -20.30 -4.63
C GLU A 136 -48.43 -19.94 -3.21
N ALA A 137 -49.24 -20.30 -2.20
CA ALA A 137 -48.89 -20.11 -0.79
C ALA A 137 -47.63 -20.91 -0.39
N ARG A 138 -47.48 -22.15 -0.87
CA ARG A 138 -46.28 -22.97 -0.65
C ARG A 138 -45.05 -22.37 -1.34
N ILE A 139 -45.18 -21.88 -2.57
CA ILE A 139 -44.10 -21.21 -3.31
C ILE A 139 -43.65 -19.94 -2.58
N GLY A 140 -44.59 -19.13 -2.06
CA GLY A 140 -44.25 -17.96 -1.24
C GLY A 140 -43.46 -18.34 0.01
N SER A 141 -43.84 -19.40 0.70
CA SER A 141 -43.09 -19.91 1.87
C SER A 141 -41.69 -20.43 1.49
N THR A 142 -41.54 -21.09 0.35
CA THR A 142 -40.23 -21.52 -0.16
C THR A 142 -39.32 -20.34 -0.48
N ALA A 143 -39.84 -19.28 -1.10
CA ALA A 143 -39.08 -18.06 -1.39
C ALA A 143 -38.57 -17.36 -0.11
N GLU A 144 -39.39 -17.31 0.94
CA GLU A 144 -38.94 -16.81 2.25
C GLU A 144 -37.82 -17.67 2.87
N LEU A 145 -37.91 -18.99 2.72
CA LEU A 145 -36.87 -19.90 3.18
C LEU A 145 -35.57 -19.74 2.39
N GLU A 146 -35.64 -19.54 1.07
CA GLU A 146 -34.48 -19.23 0.23
C GLU A 146 -33.82 -17.92 0.64
N GLN A 147 -34.61 -16.88 0.92
CA GLN A 147 -34.08 -15.61 1.41
C GLN A 147 -33.40 -15.76 2.78
N LYS A 148 -33.98 -16.55 3.70
CA LYS A 148 -33.35 -16.89 4.99
C LYS A 148 -32.06 -17.68 4.81
N ILE A 149 -32.01 -18.63 3.88
CA ILE A 149 -30.79 -19.38 3.55
C ILE A 149 -29.71 -18.44 2.99
N LEU A 150 -30.08 -17.48 2.13
CA LEU A 150 -29.15 -16.48 1.60
C LEU A 150 -28.53 -15.64 2.73
N VAL A 151 -29.34 -15.20 3.69
CA VAL A 151 -28.87 -14.45 4.86
C VAL A 151 -27.94 -15.31 5.73
N VAL A 152 -28.30 -16.57 5.98
CA VAL A 152 -27.46 -17.50 6.75
C VAL A 152 -26.13 -17.76 6.05
N ASN A 153 -26.12 -17.94 4.72
CA ASN A 153 -24.89 -18.12 3.94
C ASN A 153 -24.00 -16.87 4.02
N LYS A 154 -24.58 -15.67 3.87
CA LYS A 154 -23.84 -14.41 4.01
C LYS A 154 -23.24 -14.25 5.42
N ASN A 155 -23.98 -14.63 6.46
CA ASN A 155 -23.47 -14.63 7.83
C ASN A 155 -22.34 -15.66 8.02
N ASN A 156 -22.45 -16.83 7.40
CA ASN A 156 -21.40 -17.85 7.45
C ASN A 156 -20.12 -17.39 6.76
N ASP A 157 -20.23 -16.69 5.62
CA ASP A 157 -19.08 -16.11 4.92
C ASP A 157 -18.38 -15.03 5.79
N MET A 158 -19.17 -14.18 6.47
CA MET A 158 -18.61 -13.21 7.42
C MET A 158 -17.90 -13.90 8.59
N LEU A 159 -18.49 -14.95 9.16
CA LEU A 159 -17.86 -15.74 10.24
C LEU A 159 -16.58 -16.45 9.77
N LEU A 160 -16.55 -16.95 8.54
CA LEU A 160 -15.35 -17.53 7.95
C LEU A 160 -14.25 -16.47 7.72
N GLN A 161 -14.62 -15.27 7.31
CA GLN A 161 -13.70 -14.15 7.17
C GLN A 161 -13.16 -13.71 8.54
N GLU A 162 -14.01 -13.62 9.55
CA GLU A 162 -13.62 -13.30 10.93
C GLU A 162 -12.70 -14.37 11.51
N LYS A 163 -13.01 -15.65 11.30
CA LYS A 163 -12.13 -16.78 11.66
C LYS A 163 -10.76 -16.64 11.01
N ARG A 164 -10.68 -16.31 9.72
CA ARG A 164 -9.39 -16.07 9.03
C ARG A 164 -8.64 -14.89 9.62
N ASN A 165 -9.34 -13.79 9.93
CA ASN A 165 -8.73 -12.61 10.56
C ASN A 165 -8.17 -12.96 11.95
N LEU A 166 -8.92 -13.70 12.77
CA LEU A 166 -8.47 -14.15 14.09
C LEU A 166 -7.29 -15.11 13.99
N GLN A 167 -7.27 -16.04 13.02
CA GLN A 167 -6.11 -16.90 12.75
C GLN A 167 -4.87 -16.10 12.37
N GLN A 168 -5.00 -15.06 11.54
CA GLN A 168 -3.88 -14.18 11.19
C GLN A 168 -3.38 -13.38 12.40
N GLN A 169 -4.28 -12.94 13.29
CA GLN A 169 -3.89 -12.29 14.54
C GLN A 169 -3.16 -13.26 15.47
N LEU A 170 -3.63 -14.51 15.59
CA LEU A 170 -2.97 -15.55 16.39
C LEU A 170 -1.53 -15.78 15.89
N ILE A 171 -1.34 -15.94 14.58
CA ILE A 171 0.00 -16.09 13.97
C ILE A 171 0.90 -14.87 14.28
N LYS A 172 0.35 -13.65 14.28
CA LYS A 172 1.11 -12.45 14.67
C LYS A 172 1.52 -12.49 16.14
N TYR A 173 0.63 -12.92 17.03
CA TYR A 173 0.93 -13.05 18.46
C TYR A 173 1.95 -14.16 18.73
N GLU A 174 1.85 -15.31 18.07
CA GLU A 174 2.86 -16.38 18.16
C GLU A 174 4.24 -15.90 17.70
N ARG A 175 4.32 -15.13 16.62
CA ARG A 175 5.58 -14.51 16.17
C ARG A 175 6.14 -13.53 17.20
N LYS A 176 5.28 -12.69 17.79
CA LYS A 176 5.71 -11.79 18.87
C LYS A 176 6.17 -12.57 20.09
N SER A 177 5.47 -13.64 20.47
CA SER A 177 5.88 -14.53 21.57
C SER A 177 7.29 -15.08 21.35
N LYS A 178 7.60 -15.56 20.14
CA LYS A 178 8.96 -16.00 19.80
C LYS A 178 9.99 -14.87 19.83
N GLN A 179 9.59 -13.65 19.51
CA GLN A 179 10.48 -12.49 19.67
C GLN A 179 10.76 -12.17 21.13
N TRP A 180 9.80 -12.42 22.03
CA TRP A 180 10.00 -12.30 23.47
C TRP A 180 10.92 -13.41 24.01
N GLU A 181 10.77 -14.65 23.53
CA GLU A 181 11.71 -15.74 23.87
C GLU A 181 13.16 -15.38 23.48
N ASN A 182 13.36 -14.82 22.28
CA ASN A 182 14.69 -14.36 21.87
C ASN A 182 15.21 -13.15 22.68
N LEU A 183 14.31 -12.38 23.30
CA LEU A 183 14.69 -11.28 24.17
C LEU A 183 15.13 -11.79 25.54
N ASP A 184 14.53 -12.86 26.05
CA ASP A 184 15.00 -13.52 27.27
C ASP A 184 16.42 -14.08 27.09
N ASP A 185 16.72 -14.72 25.95
CA ASP A 185 18.09 -15.14 25.62
C ASP A 185 19.08 -13.95 25.60
N ALA A 186 18.64 -12.80 25.08
CA ALA A 186 19.46 -11.60 25.04
C ALA A 186 19.63 -10.96 26.43
N VAL A 187 18.64 -11.11 27.32
CA VAL A 187 18.74 -10.70 28.72
C VAL A 187 19.74 -11.60 29.44
N ASP A 188 19.69 -12.91 29.26
CA ASP A 188 20.67 -13.85 29.83
C ASP A 188 22.10 -13.52 29.38
N ASP A 189 22.31 -13.22 28.09
CA ASP A 189 23.60 -12.77 27.55
C ASP A 189 24.07 -11.44 28.19
N LEU A 190 23.15 -10.50 28.41
CA LEU A 190 23.45 -9.22 29.05
C LEU A 190 23.76 -9.40 30.55
N GLU A 191 23.04 -10.26 31.26
CA GLU A 191 23.31 -10.61 32.65
C GLU A 191 24.69 -11.26 32.80
N GLN A 192 25.04 -12.19 31.90
CA GLN A 192 26.37 -12.79 31.87
C GLN A 192 27.46 -11.73 31.63
N LYS A 193 27.20 -10.77 30.74
CA LYS A 193 28.13 -9.68 30.47
C LYS A 193 28.27 -8.70 31.62
N ILE A 194 27.19 -8.44 32.37
CA ILE A 194 27.24 -7.66 33.60
C ILE A 194 28.15 -8.35 34.61
N HIS A 195 28.00 -9.66 34.83
CA HIS A 195 28.88 -10.39 35.74
C HIS A 195 30.36 -10.35 35.32
N GLN A 196 30.66 -10.47 34.02
CA GLN A 196 32.03 -10.30 33.52
C GLN A 196 32.58 -8.89 33.82
N LEU A 197 31.78 -7.85 33.61
CA LEU A 197 32.18 -6.47 33.89
C LEU A 197 32.33 -6.21 35.40
N GLU A 198 31.54 -6.88 36.24
CA GLU A 198 31.69 -6.83 37.70
C GLU A 198 33.00 -7.47 38.15
N ASP A 199 33.35 -8.64 37.60
CA ASP A 199 34.63 -9.30 37.86
C ASP A 199 35.83 -8.43 37.40
N GLU A 200 35.73 -7.82 36.21
CA GLU A 200 36.74 -6.88 35.70
C GLU A 200 36.87 -5.65 36.60
N ARG A 201 35.74 -5.07 37.04
CA ARG A 201 35.72 -3.94 37.98
C ARG A 201 36.42 -4.31 39.29
N ASP A 202 36.14 -5.48 39.83
CA ASP A 202 36.73 -5.94 41.09
C ASP A 202 38.24 -6.18 40.94
N ASP A 203 38.69 -6.70 39.79
CA ASP A 203 40.13 -6.78 39.45
C ASP A 203 40.78 -5.39 39.34
N PHE A 204 40.12 -4.42 38.70
CA PHE A 204 40.61 -3.04 38.64
C PHE A 204 40.66 -2.40 40.02
N GLN A 205 39.66 -2.61 40.88
CA GLN A 205 39.67 -2.11 42.25
C GLN A 205 40.79 -2.74 43.08
N LYS A 206 41.12 -4.01 42.85
CA LYS A 206 42.26 -4.67 43.47
C LYS A 206 43.57 -4.03 43.02
N LYS A 207 43.76 -3.86 41.70
CA LYS A 207 44.95 -3.18 41.13
C LYS A 207 45.08 -1.75 41.64
N LEU A 208 43.96 -1.04 41.81
CA LEU A 208 43.95 0.30 42.36
C LEU A 208 44.43 0.31 43.82
N ARG A 209 43.91 -0.61 44.66
CA ARG A 209 44.39 -0.78 46.04
C ARG A 209 45.88 -1.11 46.10
N ASP A 210 46.36 -2.03 45.25
CA ASP A 210 47.77 -2.36 45.16
C ASP A 210 48.61 -1.13 44.76
N SER A 211 48.13 -0.30 43.83
CA SER A 211 48.79 0.94 43.43
C SER A 211 48.77 2.02 44.52
N GLU A 212 47.69 2.12 45.29
CA GLU A 212 47.59 3.02 46.44
C GLU A 212 48.57 2.62 47.54
N ASP A 213 48.75 1.32 47.78
CA ASP A 213 49.73 0.81 48.72
C ASP A 213 51.17 1.13 48.26
N ILE A 214 51.47 1.02 46.96
CA ILE A 214 52.75 1.47 46.38
C ILE A 214 52.93 2.98 46.57
N VAL A 215 51.89 3.79 46.34
CA VAL A 215 51.96 5.24 46.56
C VAL A 215 52.21 5.57 48.04
N ARG A 216 51.59 4.84 48.97
CA ARG A 216 51.88 4.97 50.41
C ARG A 216 53.31 4.59 50.76
N GLU A 217 53.89 3.59 50.10
CA GLU A 217 55.31 3.28 50.24
C GLU A 217 56.21 4.38 49.67
N LEU A 218 55.84 4.97 48.54
CA LEU A 218 56.55 6.12 47.96
C LEU A 218 56.46 7.37 48.84
N THR A 219 55.38 7.54 49.61
CA THR A 219 55.29 8.66 50.57
C THR A 219 56.33 8.52 51.71
N LYS A 220 56.70 7.28 52.07
CA LYS A 220 57.82 7.06 53.02
C LYS A 220 59.15 7.52 52.45
N PHE A 221 59.35 7.47 51.13
CA PHE A 221 60.53 8.04 50.47
C PHE A 221 60.53 9.57 50.50
N GLU A 222 59.35 10.21 50.47
CA GLU A 222 59.23 11.65 50.64
C GLU A 222 59.67 12.10 52.03
N ASP A 223 59.31 11.35 53.08
CA ASP A 223 59.77 11.60 54.45
C ASP A 223 61.29 11.40 54.60
N ILE A 224 61.85 10.39 53.91
CA ILE A 224 63.32 10.19 53.84
C ILE A 224 63.97 11.38 53.11
N SER A 225 63.37 11.87 52.03
CA SER A 225 63.89 13.02 51.27
C SER A 225 63.86 14.31 52.11
N LYS A 226 62.80 14.54 52.88
CA LYS A 226 62.73 15.66 53.84
C LYS A 226 63.79 15.54 54.94
N SER A 227 64.00 14.33 55.49
CA SER A 227 65.08 14.08 56.46
C SER A 227 66.47 14.37 55.88
N LEU A 228 66.70 14.04 54.61
CA LEU A 228 67.96 14.32 53.90
C LEU A 228 68.14 15.81 53.62
N GLU A 229 67.06 16.53 53.28
CA GLU A 229 67.09 17.99 53.10
C GLU A 229 67.38 18.71 54.42
N GLU A 230 66.83 18.24 55.55
CA GLU A 230 67.17 18.75 56.88
C GLU A 230 68.64 18.48 57.26
N GLU A 231 69.18 17.30 56.93
CA GLU A 231 70.60 17.02 57.12
C GLU A 231 71.48 17.91 56.24
N ARG A 232 71.08 18.14 54.99
CA ARG A 232 71.77 19.04 54.06
C ARG A 232 71.75 20.48 54.57
N ALA A 233 70.63 20.94 55.14
CA ALA A 233 70.52 22.26 55.76
C ALA A 233 71.46 22.40 56.97
N LYS A 234 71.52 21.39 57.85
CA LYS A 234 72.47 21.36 58.98
C LYS A 234 73.93 21.36 58.51
N LEU A 235 74.22 20.70 57.39
CA LEU A 235 75.56 20.68 56.80
C LEU A 235 75.94 22.06 56.23
N ILE A 236 75.00 22.74 55.55
CA ILE A 236 75.17 24.10 55.04
C ILE A 236 75.43 25.06 56.20
N GLU A 237 74.67 25.00 57.28
CA GLU A 237 74.84 25.85 58.47
C GLU A 237 76.22 25.69 59.13
N ARG A 238 76.74 24.44 59.20
CA ARG A 238 78.12 24.16 59.65
C ARG A 238 79.18 24.73 58.72
N HIS A 239 78.93 24.75 57.41
CA HIS A 239 79.85 25.34 56.44
C HIS A 239 79.80 26.88 56.47
N GLU A 240 78.64 27.48 56.69
CA GLU A 240 78.48 28.92 56.84
C GLU A 240 79.16 29.46 58.11
N THR A 241 79.11 28.73 59.23
CA THR A 241 79.84 29.10 60.45
C THR A 241 81.35 29.02 60.27
N LYS A 242 81.86 28.01 59.53
CA LYS A 242 83.28 27.93 59.15
C LYS A 242 83.70 29.05 58.18
N LEU A 243 82.83 29.40 57.23
CA LEU A 243 83.05 30.51 56.29
C LEU A 243 83.10 31.85 57.03
N LYS A 244 82.20 32.11 57.98
CA LYS A 244 82.23 33.35 58.78
C LYS A 244 83.52 33.49 59.61
N ALA A 245 84.04 32.39 60.17
CA ALA A 245 85.33 32.40 60.89
C ALA A 245 86.53 32.68 59.95
N SER A 246 86.52 32.12 58.74
CA SER A 246 87.57 32.34 57.72
C SER A 246 87.48 33.73 57.05
N THR A 247 86.28 34.31 57.02
CA THR A 247 86.03 35.65 56.45
C THR A 247 86.50 36.75 57.40
N SER A 248 86.39 36.57 58.73
CA SER A 248 86.99 37.47 59.72
C SER A 248 88.53 37.46 59.69
N GLU A 249 89.16 36.34 59.35
CA GLU A 249 90.63 36.21 59.19
C GLU A 249 91.12 36.83 57.88
N SER A 250 90.32 36.75 56.81
CA SER A 250 90.63 37.32 55.49
C SER A 250 90.40 38.83 55.43
N SER A 251 89.47 39.37 56.23
CA SER A 251 89.17 40.81 56.33
C SER A 251 90.38 41.65 56.80
N VAL A 252 91.20 41.11 57.71
CA VAL A 252 92.42 41.78 58.21
C VAL A 252 93.55 41.78 57.15
N LYS A 253 93.50 40.85 56.20
CA LYS A 253 94.49 40.72 55.11
C LYS A 253 94.12 41.55 53.88
N ILE A 254 92.85 41.91 53.71
CA ILE A 254 92.33 42.73 52.60
C ILE A 254 92.60 44.23 52.83
N GLU A 255 92.62 44.72 54.07
CA GLU A 255 93.00 46.12 54.36
C GLU A 255 94.48 46.42 54.06
N SER A 256 95.36 45.40 54.14
CA SER A 256 96.78 45.50 53.76
C SER A 256 97.01 45.51 52.25
N LEU A 257 96.08 44.99 51.44
CA LEU A 257 96.18 44.90 49.98
C LEU A 257 95.41 46.02 49.25
N ALA A 258 94.57 46.77 49.97
CA ALA A 258 93.87 47.94 49.46
C ALA A 258 94.82 49.13 49.15
N SER A 259 95.93 49.26 49.87
CA SER A 259 96.96 50.28 49.61
C SER A 259 97.79 50.02 48.34
N GLU A 260 97.83 48.78 47.85
CA GLU A 260 98.62 48.38 46.67
C GLU A 260 97.78 48.42 45.37
N LYS A 261 96.44 48.46 45.50
CA LYS A 261 95.48 48.56 44.40
C LYS A 261 95.33 49.99 43.84
N ASP A 262 95.54 51.02 44.65
CA ASP A 262 95.42 52.42 44.21
C ASP A 262 96.57 52.82 43.25
N GLU A 263 97.73 52.17 43.32
CA GLU A 263 98.87 52.42 42.43
C GLU A 263 98.75 51.69 41.07
N LEU A 264 97.97 50.60 41.00
CA LEU A 264 97.67 49.88 39.75
C LEU A 264 96.49 50.47 38.98
N THR A 265 95.59 51.21 39.66
CA THR A 265 94.42 51.84 39.04
C THR A 265 94.83 52.99 38.11
N THR A 266 95.92 53.71 38.39
CA THR A 266 96.43 54.77 37.50
C THR A 266 97.09 54.25 36.21
N LYS A 267 97.48 52.96 36.16
CA LYS A 267 98.05 52.33 34.94
C LYS A 267 96.99 51.70 34.04
N LEU A 268 95.80 51.38 34.58
CA LEU A 268 94.69 50.80 33.82
C LEU A 268 93.94 51.85 32.98
N ASP A 269 93.86 53.10 33.46
CA ASP A 269 93.23 54.22 32.75
C ASP A 269 93.96 54.63 31.45
N GLN A 270 95.25 54.28 31.31
CA GLN A 270 96.01 54.47 30.05
C GLN A 270 95.76 53.37 29.01
N VAL A 271 95.27 52.19 29.41
CA VAL A 271 95.00 51.05 28.52
C VAL A 271 93.55 51.08 28.01
N GLU A 272 92.60 51.58 28.80
CA GLU A 272 91.20 51.70 28.39
C GLU A 272 90.95 52.78 27.32
N ALA A 273 91.85 53.76 27.18
CA ALA A 273 91.83 54.73 26.07
C ALA A 273 92.23 54.11 24.72
N GLN A 274 92.99 53.01 24.71
CA GLN A 274 93.39 52.29 23.50
C GLN A 274 92.31 51.29 23.00
N ALA A 275 91.46 50.79 23.90
CA ALA A 275 90.41 49.82 23.57
C ALA A 275 89.15 50.43 22.92
N ARG A 276 88.88 51.73 23.12
CA ARG A 276 87.73 52.42 22.52
C ARG A 276 87.85 52.66 21.00
N ALA A 277 89.03 52.45 20.40
CA ALA A 277 89.22 52.48 18.95
C ALA A 277 88.88 51.14 18.25
N GLN A 278 88.80 50.01 18.97
CA GLN A 278 88.52 48.69 18.39
C GLN A 278 87.02 48.30 18.41
N SER A 279 86.18 49.01 19.16
CA SER A 279 84.73 48.72 19.23
C SER A 279 83.94 49.15 17.98
N LYS A 280 84.56 49.80 16.98
CA LYS A 280 83.94 50.12 15.68
C LYS A 280 84.10 49.01 14.63
N GLN A 281 84.86 47.93 14.92
CA GLN A 281 85.00 46.76 14.04
C GLN A 281 84.09 45.56 14.41
N LEU A 282 83.37 45.59 15.53
CA LEU A 282 82.54 44.46 15.96
C LEU A 282 81.08 44.48 15.46
N GLY A 283 80.67 45.57 14.79
CA GLY A 283 79.39 45.65 14.08
C GLY A 283 79.39 44.88 12.75
N GLU A 284 80.57 44.58 12.18
CA GLU A 284 80.72 43.78 10.96
C GLU A 284 80.77 42.26 11.26
N LEU A 285 80.84 41.86 12.54
CA LEU A 285 81.05 40.45 12.93
C LEU A 285 79.74 39.65 13.05
N LYS A 286 78.59 40.34 13.18
CA LYS A 286 77.27 39.70 13.22
C LYS A 286 76.76 39.35 11.82
N ASP A 287 77.01 40.23 10.84
CA ASP A 287 76.82 39.94 9.42
C ASP A 287 77.83 38.89 8.91
N PHE A 288 78.96 38.71 9.59
CA PHE A 288 79.94 37.65 9.28
C PHE A 288 79.51 36.27 9.78
N GLN A 289 78.70 36.16 10.84
CA GLN A 289 78.31 34.87 11.42
C GLN A 289 77.15 34.20 10.67
N GLU A 290 76.23 35.00 10.12
CA GLU A 290 75.17 34.53 9.22
C GLU A 290 75.74 34.16 7.84
N ARG A 291 76.67 34.97 7.33
CA ARG A 291 77.43 34.66 6.10
C ARG A 291 78.41 33.48 6.28
N SER A 292 78.92 33.25 7.49
CA SER A 292 79.73 32.08 7.85
C SER A 292 78.91 30.80 7.84
N SER A 293 77.65 30.83 8.25
CA SER A 293 76.80 29.63 8.28
C SER A 293 76.36 29.20 6.87
N GLU A 294 76.02 30.17 6.00
CA GLU A 294 75.76 29.92 4.58
C GLU A 294 77.03 29.54 3.80
N LEU A 295 78.18 30.14 4.12
CA LEU A 295 79.46 29.76 3.53
C LEU A 295 79.92 28.40 4.02
N GLN A 296 79.64 27.97 5.26
CA GLN A 296 80.05 26.67 5.79
C GLN A 296 79.21 25.52 5.23
N GLN A 297 77.94 25.75 4.92
CA GLN A 297 77.11 24.80 4.16
C GLN A 297 77.49 24.76 2.67
N LYS A 298 77.87 25.90 2.07
CA LYS A 298 78.48 25.94 0.73
C LYS A 298 79.90 25.36 0.71
N LEU A 299 80.67 25.46 1.79
CA LEU A 299 82.01 24.87 1.93
C LEU A 299 81.92 23.36 2.11
N GLN A 300 80.92 22.83 2.83
CA GLN A 300 80.70 21.38 2.93
C GLN A 300 80.21 20.77 1.61
N ASN A 301 79.35 21.47 0.87
CA ASN A 301 78.93 21.05 -0.47
C ASN A 301 80.06 21.23 -1.51
N GLN A 302 80.87 22.28 -1.40
CA GLN A 302 82.08 22.44 -2.20
C GLN A 302 83.20 21.49 -1.79
N ASP A 303 83.32 21.06 -0.53
CA ASP A 303 84.30 20.05 -0.09
C ASP A 303 83.88 18.65 -0.55
N ALA A 304 82.59 18.35 -0.66
CA ALA A 304 82.11 17.14 -1.31
C ALA A 304 82.34 17.16 -2.83
N ILE A 305 82.18 18.32 -3.48
CA ILE A 305 82.48 18.52 -4.91
C ILE A 305 84.00 18.57 -5.16
N ILE A 306 84.79 19.14 -4.26
CA ILE A 306 86.26 19.20 -4.30
C ILE A 306 86.86 17.85 -3.89
N GLN A 307 86.22 17.04 -3.05
CA GLN A 307 86.60 15.64 -2.83
C GLN A 307 86.30 14.80 -4.07
N LYS A 308 85.13 14.93 -4.69
CA LYS A 308 84.82 14.27 -5.97
C LYS A 308 85.71 14.75 -7.11
N LEU A 309 86.01 16.04 -7.19
CA LEU A 309 86.95 16.59 -8.17
C LEU A 309 88.40 16.26 -7.81
N LYS A 310 88.82 16.15 -6.54
CA LYS A 310 90.17 15.66 -6.16
C LYS A 310 90.32 14.17 -6.39
N GLU A 311 89.26 13.38 -6.26
CA GLU A 311 89.25 11.96 -6.65
C GLU A 311 89.24 11.82 -8.17
N GLN A 312 88.49 12.66 -8.89
CA GLN A 312 88.53 12.71 -10.36
C GLN A 312 89.83 13.29 -10.90
N THR A 313 90.45 14.29 -10.27
CA THR A 313 91.76 14.86 -10.63
C THR A 313 92.88 13.94 -10.19
N LYS A 314 92.77 13.17 -9.10
CA LYS A 314 93.71 12.05 -8.82
C LYS A 314 93.53 10.90 -9.80
N LEU A 315 92.31 10.63 -10.27
CA LEU A 315 92.08 9.65 -11.33
C LEU A 315 92.60 10.18 -12.68
N LEU A 316 92.46 11.49 -12.95
CA LEU A 316 92.92 12.15 -14.17
C LEU A 316 94.43 12.35 -14.17
N ASP A 317 95.05 12.65 -13.04
CA ASP A 317 96.52 12.72 -12.86
C ASP A 317 97.10 11.32 -12.86
N SER A 318 96.46 10.32 -12.23
CA SER A 318 96.86 8.91 -12.36
C SER A 318 96.67 8.39 -13.79
N LEU A 319 95.63 8.83 -14.50
CA LEU A 319 95.41 8.48 -15.91
C LEU A 319 96.34 9.24 -16.83
N MET A 320 96.65 10.52 -16.61
CA MET A 320 97.62 11.31 -17.38
C MET A 320 99.05 10.88 -17.10
N GLU A 321 99.40 10.53 -15.87
CA GLU A 321 100.68 9.91 -15.52
C GLU A 321 100.75 8.49 -16.11
N LYS A 322 99.65 7.72 -16.11
CA LYS A 322 99.57 6.48 -16.93
C LYS A 322 99.60 6.75 -18.42
N THR A 323 99.06 7.83 -18.95
CA THR A 323 99.06 8.11 -20.40
C THR A 323 100.41 8.64 -20.83
N GLU A 324 101.12 9.38 -19.98
CA GLU A 324 102.46 9.90 -20.23
C GLU A 324 103.53 8.81 -20.00
N VAL A 325 103.32 7.91 -19.03
CA VAL A 325 104.09 6.66 -18.87
C VAL A 325 103.75 5.67 -19.99
N LEU A 326 102.50 5.53 -20.42
CA LEU A 326 102.15 4.69 -21.58
C LEU A 326 102.57 5.33 -22.90
N GLN A 327 102.66 6.65 -23.03
CA GLN A 327 103.12 7.33 -24.25
C GLN A 327 104.65 7.35 -24.33
N LYS A 328 105.37 7.51 -23.20
CA LYS A 328 106.82 7.25 -23.11
C LYS A 328 107.14 5.76 -23.21
N SER A 329 106.34 4.87 -22.66
CA SER A 329 106.50 3.41 -22.80
C SER A 329 106.14 2.95 -24.20
N ASN A 330 105.20 3.57 -24.91
CA ASN A 330 104.86 3.23 -26.30
C ASN A 330 105.87 3.83 -27.30
N GLN A 331 106.47 4.99 -26.99
CA GLN A 331 107.63 5.52 -27.72
C GLN A 331 108.91 4.71 -27.44
N ASN A 332 109.12 4.27 -26.21
CA ASN A 332 110.22 3.37 -25.85
C ASN A 332 110.01 1.95 -26.38
N LEU A 333 108.78 1.43 -26.42
CA LEU A 333 108.44 0.15 -27.06
C LEU A 333 108.44 0.23 -28.59
N GLN A 334 108.28 1.41 -29.19
CA GLN A 334 108.53 1.64 -30.62
C GLN A 334 110.04 1.69 -30.93
N PHE A 335 110.84 2.31 -30.07
CA PHE A 335 112.31 2.29 -30.18
C PHE A 335 112.90 0.92 -29.85
N GLU A 336 112.39 0.21 -28.85
CA GLU A 336 112.75 -1.17 -28.53
C GLU A 336 112.18 -2.17 -29.54
N ASN A 337 111.02 -1.95 -30.17
CA ASN A 337 110.59 -2.81 -31.28
C ASN A 337 111.40 -2.57 -32.55
N GLU A 338 111.91 -1.38 -32.81
CA GLU A 338 112.87 -1.14 -33.90
C GLU A 338 114.25 -1.70 -33.57
N ASP A 339 114.77 -1.47 -32.36
CA ASP A 339 116.04 -2.05 -31.90
C ASP A 339 115.97 -3.59 -31.77
N LEU A 340 114.83 -4.15 -31.38
CA LEU A 340 114.57 -5.60 -31.41
C LEU A 340 114.27 -6.12 -32.82
N LYS A 341 113.67 -5.35 -33.75
CA LYS A 341 113.60 -5.75 -35.17
C LYS A 341 114.98 -5.76 -35.82
N GLN A 342 115.85 -4.82 -35.47
CA GLN A 342 117.23 -4.75 -35.93
C GLN A 342 118.09 -5.86 -35.30
N LYS A 343 117.92 -6.12 -33.99
CA LYS A 343 118.59 -7.25 -33.29
C LYS A 343 118.02 -8.62 -33.66
N VAL A 344 116.74 -8.77 -33.99
CA VAL A 344 116.17 -10.04 -34.51
C VAL A 344 116.65 -10.32 -35.93
N SER A 345 116.93 -9.29 -36.73
CA SER A 345 117.64 -9.38 -38.03
C SER A 345 119.12 -9.82 -37.86
N GLU A 346 119.80 -9.37 -36.80
CA GLU A 346 121.16 -9.83 -36.46
C GLU A 346 121.19 -11.22 -35.81
N TYR A 347 120.17 -11.62 -35.05
CA TYR A 347 120.04 -12.95 -34.44
C TYR A 347 119.70 -14.07 -35.45
N THR A 348 119.20 -13.73 -36.65
CA THR A 348 119.16 -14.67 -37.78
C THR A 348 120.55 -15.00 -38.36
N GLY A 349 121.57 -14.14 -38.14
CA GLY A 349 122.97 -14.42 -38.47
C GLY A 349 123.71 -15.23 -37.39
N TYR A 350 123.42 -14.96 -36.12
CA TYR A 350 124.06 -15.67 -35.00
C TYR A 350 123.55 -17.12 -34.81
N LYS A 351 122.38 -17.48 -35.33
CA LYS A 351 121.93 -18.88 -35.33
C LYS A 351 122.71 -19.76 -36.32
N SER A 352 123.11 -19.22 -37.48
CA SER A 352 124.00 -19.88 -38.43
C SER A 352 125.47 -19.94 -37.96
N GLU A 353 125.95 -18.97 -37.18
CA GLU A 353 127.29 -19.03 -36.58
C GLU A 353 127.35 -19.94 -35.34
N LEU A 354 126.28 -20.04 -34.56
CA LEU A 354 126.20 -20.95 -33.39
C LEU A 354 126.09 -22.42 -33.81
N ASP A 355 125.43 -22.73 -34.93
CA ASP A 355 125.39 -24.09 -35.48
C ASP A 355 126.74 -24.47 -36.14
N ALA A 356 127.44 -23.53 -36.77
CA ALA A 356 128.82 -23.74 -37.27
C ALA A 356 129.88 -23.84 -36.14
N LEU A 357 129.67 -23.16 -35.01
CA LEU A 357 130.53 -23.26 -33.81
C LEU A 357 130.29 -24.55 -33.02
N LYS A 358 129.07 -25.11 -33.03
CA LYS A 358 128.77 -26.42 -32.41
C LYS A 358 129.35 -27.58 -33.21
N GLU A 359 129.44 -27.47 -34.54
CA GLU A 359 130.08 -28.46 -35.41
C GLU A 359 131.63 -28.41 -35.29
N LYS A 360 132.24 -27.21 -35.17
CA LYS A 360 133.68 -27.06 -34.87
C LYS A 360 134.06 -27.41 -33.42
N HIS A 361 133.18 -27.21 -32.44
CA HIS A 361 133.44 -27.59 -31.05
C HIS A 361 133.38 -29.12 -30.86
N ALA A 362 132.65 -29.86 -31.71
CA ALA A 362 132.71 -31.32 -31.75
C ALA A 362 134.04 -31.84 -32.33
N GLU A 363 134.60 -31.20 -33.38
CA GLU A 363 135.93 -31.54 -33.93
C GLU A 363 137.10 -31.15 -33.00
N VAL A 364 136.98 -30.06 -32.23
CA VAL A 364 138.01 -29.60 -31.28
C VAL A 364 138.01 -30.42 -29.99
N VAL A 365 136.88 -30.99 -29.57
CA VAL A 365 136.81 -31.93 -28.43
C VAL A 365 137.40 -33.30 -28.79
N ASP A 366 137.20 -33.79 -30.02
CA ASP A 366 137.77 -35.07 -30.48
C ASP A 366 139.28 -35.00 -30.81
N THR A 367 139.84 -33.78 -30.98
CA THR A 367 141.29 -33.53 -31.12
C THR A 367 142.00 -33.14 -29.82
N LEU A 368 141.30 -32.58 -28.83
CA LEU A 368 141.86 -32.29 -27.49
C LEU A 368 141.93 -33.52 -26.57
N GLU A 369 141.09 -34.55 -26.77
CA GLU A 369 141.21 -35.83 -26.07
C GLU A 369 142.36 -36.74 -26.59
N ARG A 370 143.04 -36.37 -27.69
CA ARG A 370 144.24 -37.07 -28.19
C ARG A 370 145.58 -36.41 -27.79
N TYR A 371 145.58 -35.30 -27.06
CA TYR A 371 146.80 -34.54 -26.72
C TYR A 371 147.05 -34.28 -25.22
N GLN A 372 146.35 -34.96 -24.30
CA GLN A 372 146.68 -34.93 -22.86
C GLN A 372 146.91 -36.31 -22.24
N GLY A 373 147.50 -37.21 -23.03
CA GLY A 373 148.13 -38.44 -22.55
C GLY A 373 149.59 -38.51 -22.99
N LYS A 374 150.46 -37.68 -22.39
CA LYS A 374 151.94 -37.80 -22.34
C LYS A 374 152.57 -36.52 -21.73
N SER A 375 152.46 -36.36 -20.42
CA SER A 375 153.41 -35.52 -19.67
C SER A 375 153.68 -36.15 -18.29
N SER A 376 154.09 -37.43 -18.33
CA SER A 376 154.63 -38.18 -17.20
C SER A 376 156.14 -38.39 -17.34
N ARG A 377 156.84 -37.54 -18.13
CA ARG A 377 158.30 -37.63 -18.35
C ARG A 377 159.07 -36.37 -17.96
N VAL A 378 158.42 -35.41 -17.31
CA VAL A 378 159.05 -34.18 -16.78
C VAL A 378 159.20 -34.23 -15.26
N ILE A 379 158.41 -35.03 -14.54
CA ILE A 379 158.57 -35.24 -13.10
C ILE A 379 159.62 -36.35 -12.78
N GLU A 380 160.05 -37.13 -13.78
CA GLU A 380 161.03 -38.22 -13.62
C GLU A 380 162.49 -37.77 -13.88
N LEU A 381 162.71 -36.64 -14.56
CA LEU A 381 164.04 -36.08 -14.83
C LEU A 381 164.52 -35.08 -13.76
N GLU A 382 163.61 -34.55 -12.92
CA GLU A 382 163.97 -33.70 -11.78
C GLU A 382 164.49 -34.47 -10.55
N ASN A 383 164.26 -35.79 -10.47
CA ASN A 383 164.79 -36.64 -9.39
C ASN A 383 166.11 -37.35 -9.72
N GLN A 384 166.57 -37.36 -10.97
CA GLN A 384 167.88 -37.94 -11.37
C GLN A 384 169.05 -36.95 -11.25
N THR A 385 168.77 -35.65 -11.16
CA THR A 385 169.79 -34.60 -10.99
C THR A 385 170.27 -34.46 -9.53
N LYS A 386 169.57 -35.09 -8.58
CA LYS A 386 169.93 -35.08 -7.15
C LYS A 386 170.89 -36.20 -6.73
N ASN A 387 171.05 -37.27 -7.54
CA ASN A 387 171.93 -38.41 -7.26
C ASN A 387 173.30 -38.37 -7.96
N LEU A 388 173.56 -37.40 -8.84
CA LEU A 388 174.88 -37.20 -9.48
C LEU A 388 175.74 -36.14 -8.79
N MET A 389 175.20 -35.46 -7.76
CA MET A 389 175.92 -34.47 -6.96
C MET A 389 176.64 -35.10 -5.74
N ASP A 390 176.22 -36.29 -5.29
CA ASP A 390 176.82 -37.00 -4.15
C ASP A 390 177.95 -37.99 -4.52
N ILE A 391 178.11 -38.33 -5.81
CA ILE A 391 179.22 -39.19 -6.30
C ILE A 391 180.50 -38.37 -6.58
N ASN A 392 180.37 -37.07 -6.84
CA ASN A 392 181.51 -36.18 -7.08
C ASN A 392 182.20 -35.68 -5.80
N LEU A 393 181.62 -35.91 -4.62
CA LEU A 393 182.25 -35.59 -3.32
C LEU A 393 183.04 -36.77 -2.71
N GLN A 394 182.95 -37.99 -3.26
CA GLN A 394 183.68 -39.17 -2.75
C GLN A 394 184.98 -39.49 -3.51
N LEU A 395 185.29 -38.77 -4.59
CA LEU A 395 186.54 -38.93 -5.36
C LEU A 395 187.63 -37.90 -5.01
N GLU A 396 187.29 -36.81 -4.29
CA GLU A 396 188.26 -35.83 -3.79
C GLU A 396 188.88 -36.20 -2.43
N GLU A 397 188.36 -37.22 -1.74
CA GLU A 397 188.87 -37.65 -0.41
C GLU A 397 189.87 -38.84 -0.46
N GLN A 398 190.09 -39.46 -1.63
CA GLN A 398 191.09 -40.53 -1.80
C GLN A 398 192.50 -40.02 -2.20
N LEU A 399 192.70 -38.69 -2.21
CA LEU A 399 193.94 -38.02 -2.62
C LEU A 399 194.73 -37.42 -1.45
N LYS A 400 194.58 -37.93 -0.22
CA LYS A 400 195.32 -37.41 0.96
C LYS A 400 195.83 -38.43 1.99
N SER A 401 195.96 -39.70 1.63
CA SER A 401 196.72 -40.64 2.45
C SER A 401 197.47 -41.63 1.56
N LEU A 402 198.80 -41.46 1.47
CA LEU A 402 199.84 -42.48 1.30
C LEU A 402 201.01 -41.95 0.44
N GLN A 403 201.77 -41.04 1.03
CA GLN A 403 203.23 -41.09 0.95
C GLN A 403 203.74 -41.36 2.37
N GLN A 404 204.40 -42.50 2.57
CA GLN A 404 205.76 -42.58 3.11
C GLN A 404 206.12 -44.05 3.42
N ASP A 405 207.11 -44.57 2.71
CA ASP A 405 208.31 -45.12 3.34
C ASP A 405 209.43 -45.29 2.30
N GLY A 406 210.65 -44.94 2.71
CA GLY A 406 211.81 -44.81 1.83
C GLY A 406 212.74 -46.02 1.81
N THR A 407 213.64 -46.04 0.82
CA THR A 407 215.09 -46.25 0.97
C THR A 407 215.78 -46.09 -0.40
N VAL A 408 217.03 -45.62 -0.36
CA VAL A 408 217.83 -45.14 -1.50
C VAL A 408 218.76 -46.25 -2.01
N SER A 409 218.92 -46.36 -3.34
CA SER A 409 220.06 -47.02 -3.98
C SER A 409 220.37 -46.40 -5.34
N THR A 410 221.63 -46.51 -5.74
CA THR A 410 222.39 -45.82 -6.81
C THR A 410 221.93 -46.00 -8.28
N ASP A 411 220.70 -46.46 -8.52
CA ASP A 411 220.07 -46.46 -9.86
C ASP A 411 219.46 -45.09 -10.25
N SER A 412 219.39 -44.16 -9.29
CA SER A 412 218.73 -42.86 -9.42
C SER A 412 219.32 -41.90 -10.47
N ILE A 413 220.50 -42.19 -11.03
CA ILE A 413 221.10 -41.37 -12.10
C ILE A 413 220.64 -41.83 -13.50
N PHE A 414 220.20 -43.08 -13.68
CA PHE A 414 219.68 -43.57 -14.96
C PHE A 414 218.17 -43.27 -15.13
N GLU A 415 217.41 -43.28 -14.04
CA GLU A 415 215.97 -42.95 -14.03
C GLU A 415 215.70 -41.46 -14.29
N MET A 416 216.59 -40.53 -13.91
CA MET A 416 216.40 -39.10 -14.23
C MET A 416 216.41 -38.79 -15.74
N LYS A 417 217.11 -39.58 -16.57
CA LYS A 417 217.03 -39.45 -18.04
C LYS A 417 215.72 -39.97 -18.62
N LYS A 418 215.04 -40.88 -17.93
CA LYS A 418 213.73 -41.42 -18.31
C LYS A 418 212.60 -40.47 -17.91
N ILE A 419 212.70 -39.86 -16.72
CA ILE A 419 211.75 -38.86 -16.22
C ILE A 419 211.70 -37.62 -17.12
N ASN A 420 212.84 -37.17 -17.66
CA ASN A 420 212.83 -35.98 -18.52
C ASN A 420 212.11 -36.20 -19.86
N LYS A 421 212.13 -37.44 -20.39
CA LYS A 421 211.39 -37.81 -21.60
C LYS A 421 209.89 -38.00 -21.33
N GLU A 422 209.53 -38.36 -20.10
CA GLU A 422 208.14 -38.49 -19.66
C GLU A 422 207.47 -37.11 -19.51
N LEU A 423 208.19 -36.11 -18.98
CA LEU A 423 207.68 -34.74 -18.85
C LEU A 423 207.43 -34.06 -20.19
N GLU A 424 208.27 -34.33 -21.20
CA GLU A 424 208.09 -33.80 -22.56
C GLU A 424 206.80 -34.36 -23.20
N ASN A 425 206.49 -35.64 -22.97
CA ASN A 425 205.24 -36.27 -23.41
C ASN A 425 204.01 -35.73 -22.66
N GLN A 426 204.12 -35.39 -21.39
CA GLN A 426 203.03 -34.79 -20.61
C GLN A 426 202.67 -33.40 -21.11
N ASN A 427 203.65 -32.57 -21.48
CA ASN A 427 203.38 -31.23 -22.02
C ASN A 427 202.62 -31.26 -23.36
N VAL A 428 202.89 -32.24 -24.24
CA VAL A 428 202.12 -32.42 -25.48
C VAL A 428 200.67 -32.83 -25.20
N ARG A 429 200.42 -33.64 -24.16
CA ARG A 429 199.05 -33.99 -23.76
C ARG A 429 198.29 -32.77 -23.24
N ILE A 430 198.92 -31.95 -22.38
CA ILE A 430 198.28 -30.75 -21.83
C ILE A 430 197.92 -29.73 -22.93
N LEU A 431 198.77 -29.57 -23.95
CA LEU A 431 198.47 -28.68 -25.08
C LEU A 431 197.27 -29.17 -25.92
N LYS A 432 197.12 -30.49 -26.10
CA LYS A 432 195.93 -31.06 -26.76
C LYS A 432 194.67 -30.90 -25.90
N GLU A 433 194.78 -31.10 -24.59
CA GLU A 433 193.68 -30.91 -23.63
C GLU A 433 193.16 -29.47 -23.67
N ASN A 434 194.06 -28.48 -23.68
CA ASN A 434 193.70 -27.06 -23.74
C ASN A 434 193.01 -26.67 -25.05
N SER A 435 193.39 -27.27 -26.19
CA SER A 435 192.68 -27.04 -27.46
C SER A 435 191.26 -27.59 -27.38
N ARG A 436 191.07 -28.79 -26.81
CA ARG A 436 189.76 -29.41 -26.66
C ARG A 436 188.84 -28.60 -25.75
N LEU A 437 189.34 -28.13 -24.60
CA LEU A 437 188.55 -27.32 -23.66
C LEU A 437 188.14 -25.99 -24.27
N LYS A 438 188.99 -25.39 -25.12
CA LYS A 438 188.64 -24.16 -25.85
C LYS A 438 187.47 -24.39 -26.82
N ASP A 439 187.44 -25.52 -27.52
CA ASP A 439 186.35 -25.88 -28.42
C ASP A 439 185.04 -26.19 -27.65
N GLU A 440 185.12 -26.86 -26.51
CA GLU A 440 183.96 -27.13 -25.64
C GLU A 440 183.38 -25.83 -25.06
N LEU A 441 184.23 -24.88 -24.65
CA LEU A 441 183.79 -23.56 -24.18
C LEU A 441 183.06 -22.79 -25.29
N GLN A 442 183.53 -22.88 -26.54
CA GLN A 442 182.89 -22.20 -27.67
C GLN A 442 181.50 -22.80 -27.99
N LYS A 443 181.34 -24.13 -27.89
CA LYS A 443 180.04 -24.81 -28.02
C LYS A 443 179.07 -24.43 -26.91
N SER A 444 179.53 -24.37 -25.67
CA SER A 444 178.71 -23.92 -24.53
C SER A 444 178.19 -22.50 -24.75
N LYS A 445 179.04 -21.59 -25.24
CA LYS A 445 178.65 -20.21 -25.49
C LYS A 445 177.57 -20.06 -26.57
N ALA A 446 177.60 -20.89 -27.61
CA ALA A 446 176.56 -20.92 -28.64
C ALA A 446 175.22 -21.42 -28.06
N SER A 447 175.25 -22.48 -27.25
CA SER A 447 174.05 -23.06 -26.65
C SER A 447 173.34 -22.10 -25.69
N VAL A 448 174.09 -21.26 -24.97
CA VAL A 448 173.52 -20.21 -24.10
C VAL A 448 172.78 -19.13 -24.90
N GLU A 449 173.29 -18.72 -26.05
CA GLU A 449 172.61 -17.72 -26.90
C GLU A 449 171.33 -18.28 -27.53
N ASP A 450 171.30 -19.55 -27.90
CA ASP A 450 170.09 -20.20 -28.41
C ASP A 450 169.00 -20.28 -27.33
N LEU A 451 169.35 -20.69 -26.10
CA LEU A 451 168.43 -20.68 -24.96
C LEU A 451 167.89 -19.28 -24.66
N LYS A 452 168.74 -18.26 -24.77
CA LYS A 452 168.34 -16.86 -24.54
C LYS A 452 167.31 -16.40 -25.57
N ARG A 453 167.45 -16.80 -26.84
CA ARG A 453 166.44 -16.52 -27.88
C ARG A 453 165.14 -17.26 -27.62
N GLU A 454 165.21 -18.53 -27.22
CA GLU A 454 164.03 -19.34 -26.95
C GLU A 454 163.21 -18.81 -25.77
N ILE A 455 163.86 -18.49 -24.65
CA ILE A 455 163.23 -17.88 -23.47
C ILE A 455 162.58 -16.54 -23.83
N THR A 456 163.26 -15.71 -24.64
CA THR A 456 162.72 -14.41 -25.04
C THR A 456 161.48 -14.56 -25.94
N SER A 457 161.45 -15.58 -26.80
CA SER A 457 160.29 -15.89 -27.65
C SER A 457 159.09 -16.37 -26.82
N GLN A 458 159.31 -17.31 -25.90
CA GLN A 458 158.27 -17.84 -25.00
C GLN A 458 157.65 -16.75 -24.13
N LEU A 459 158.47 -15.94 -23.44
CA LEU A 459 157.96 -14.86 -22.60
C LEU A 459 157.13 -13.85 -23.39
N LYS A 460 157.50 -13.57 -24.64
CA LYS A 460 156.72 -12.66 -25.50
C LYS A 460 155.38 -13.28 -25.92
N GLY A 461 155.35 -14.59 -26.15
CA GLY A 461 154.13 -15.36 -26.35
C GLY A 461 153.21 -15.28 -25.14
N ASP A 462 153.74 -15.62 -23.96
CA ASP A 462 152.99 -15.70 -22.70
C ASP A 462 152.44 -14.33 -22.25
N ILE A 463 153.20 -13.26 -22.48
CA ILE A 463 152.73 -11.88 -22.24
C ILE A 463 151.56 -11.54 -23.16
N SER A 464 151.59 -11.96 -24.43
CA SER A 464 150.51 -11.71 -25.39
C SER A 464 149.23 -12.47 -25.02
N THR A 465 149.34 -13.76 -24.66
CA THR A 465 148.20 -14.56 -24.18
C THR A 465 147.63 -13.99 -22.89
N SER A 466 148.48 -13.63 -21.91
CA SER A 466 148.04 -13.05 -20.65
C SER A 466 147.32 -11.71 -20.84
N LYS A 467 147.80 -10.86 -21.76
CA LYS A 467 147.15 -9.58 -22.10
C LYS A 467 145.78 -9.79 -22.77
N SER A 468 145.65 -10.82 -23.61
CA SER A 468 144.36 -11.19 -24.21
C SER A 468 143.36 -11.73 -23.19
N ALA A 469 143.83 -12.51 -22.21
CA ALA A 469 143.01 -13.03 -21.12
C ALA A 469 142.53 -11.91 -20.18
N LEU A 470 143.41 -10.97 -19.81
CA LEU A 470 143.04 -9.80 -19.03
C LEU A 470 141.99 -8.93 -19.72
N LYS A 471 142.08 -8.75 -21.05
CA LYS A 471 141.07 -8.01 -21.81
C LYS A 471 139.70 -8.71 -21.79
N LYS A 472 139.67 -10.04 -21.90
CA LYS A 472 138.43 -10.84 -21.76
C LYS A 472 137.83 -10.75 -20.35
N ILE A 473 138.67 -10.77 -19.32
CA ILE A 473 138.23 -10.62 -17.92
C ILE A 473 137.65 -9.21 -17.69
N SER A 474 138.29 -8.17 -18.24
CA SER A 474 137.80 -6.79 -18.15
C SER A 474 136.41 -6.64 -18.76
N VAL A 475 136.21 -7.15 -19.99
CA VAL A 475 134.90 -7.10 -20.65
C VAL A 475 133.85 -7.88 -19.84
N LYS A 476 134.21 -9.06 -19.32
CA LYS A 476 133.29 -9.85 -18.48
C LYS A 476 132.93 -9.15 -17.17
N SER A 477 133.88 -8.45 -16.55
CA SER A 477 133.64 -7.65 -15.33
C SER A 477 132.71 -6.48 -15.60
N GLU A 478 132.82 -5.82 -16.75
CA GLU A 478 131.91 -4.75 -17.16
C GLU A 478 130.49 -5.28 -17.42
N ASP A 479 130.37 -6.43 -18.09
CA ASP A 479 129.07 -7.08 -18.31
C ASP A 479 128.41 -7.50 -17.00
N GLN A 480 129.17 -8.05 -16.05
CA GLN A 480 128.67 -8.37 -14.71
C GLN A 480 128.22 -7.12 -13.96
N THR A 481 128.94 -6.01 -14.10
CA THR A 481 128.54 -4.72 -13.50
C THR A 481 127.22 -4.24 -14.09
N ARG A 482 127.04 -4.33 -15.42
CA ARG A 482 125.76 -3.99 -16.08
C ARG A 482 124.62 -4.89 -15.62
N GLN A 483 124.86 -6.20 -15.45
CA GLN A 483 123.87 -7.13 -14.91
C GLN A 483 123.47 -6.79 -13.47
N ILE A 484 124.43 -6.44 -12.62
CA ILE A 484 124.16 -6.01 -11.23
C ILE A 484 123.32 -4.74 -11.21
N THR A 485 123.62 -3.76 -12.06
CA THR A 485 122.81 -2.54 -12.18
C THR A 485 121.39 -2.88 -12.63
N GLY A 486 121.22 -3.71 -13.67
CA GLY A 486 119.90 -4.14 -14.14
C GLY A 486 119.08 -4.90 -13.08
N LEU A 487 119.73 -5.74 -12.28
CA LEU A 487 119.08 -6.42 -11.15
C LEU A 487 118.70 -5.45 -10.02
N THR A 488 119.51 -4.43 -9.79
CA THR A 488 119.25 -3.40 -8.78
C THR A 488 118.04 -2.56 -9.18
N ASP A 489 117.96 -2.16 -10.46
CA ASP A 489 116.82 -1.44 -11.01
C ASP A 489 115.55 -2.30 -11.01
N LEU A 490 115.65 -3.58 -11.36
CA LEU A 490 114.53 -4.52 -11.26
C LEU A 490 114.03 -4.66 -9.83
N ASN A 491 114.93 -4.79 -8.85
CA ASN A 491 114.55 -4.90 -7.45
C ASN A 491 113.89 -3.61 -6.93
N ARG A 492 114.32 -2.44 -7.42
CA ARG A 492 113.67 -1.16 -7.12
C ARG A 492 112.25 -1.12 -7.69
N THR A 493 112.06 -1.53 -8.94
CA THR A 493 110.73 -1.58 -9.58
C THR A 493 109.81 -2.56 -8.86
N LEU A 494 110.30 -3.76 -8.52
CA LEU A 494 109.52 -4.75 -7.76
C LEU A 494 109.15 -4.26 -6.36
N SER A 495 110.04 -3.52 -5.70
CA SER A 495 109.73 -2.91 -4.40
C SER A 495 108.62 -1.86 -4.51
N GLN A 496 108.67 -1.02 -5.55
CA GLN A 496 107.61 -0.03 -5.81
C GLN A 496 106.28 -0.71 -6.13
N GLU A 497 106.28 -1.71 -7.01
CA GLU A 497 105.08 -2.48 -7.35
C GLU A 497 104.48 -3.19 -6.13
N ASN A 498 105.31 -3.71 -5.23
CA ASN A 498 104.83 -4.33 -3.99
C ASN A 498 104.18 -3.30 -3.05
N ASP A 499 104.71 -2.07 -2.97
CA ASP A 499 104.11 -1.02 -2.16
C ASP A 499 102.80 -0.49 -2.78
N ASP A 500 102.71 -0.39 -4.11
CA ASP A 500 101.48 -0.09 -4.83
C ASP A 500 100.41 -1.17 -4.61
N LEU A 501 100.80 -2.45 -4.67
CA LEU A 501 99.92 -3.58 -4.39
C LEU A 501 99.45 -3.58 -2.93
N LYS A 502 100.30 -3.24 -1.95
CA LYS A 502 99.86 -3.08 -0.56
C LYS A 502 98.84 -1.97 -0.40
N LEU A 503 99.04 -0.82 -1.07
CA LEU A 503 98.07 0.28 -1.08
C LEU A 503 96.73 -0.18 -1.67
N GLU A 504 96.77 -0.92 -2.78
CA GLU A 504 95.56 -1.42 -3.43
C GLU A 504 94.84 -2.47 -2.57
N VAL A 505 95.58 -3.39 -1.94
CA VAL A 505 95.02 -4.35 -0.96
C VAL A 505 94.35 -3.63 0.20
N ASN A 506 94.93 -2.53 0.70
CA ASN A 506 94.32 -1.75 1.77
C ASN A 506 93.04 -1.04 1.33
N LYS A 507 92.99 -0.52 0.10
CA LYS A 507 91.75 0.04 -0.48
C LYS A 507 90.67 -1.04 -0.61
N GLN A 508 91.03 -2.22 -1.13
CA GLN A 508 90.09 -3.35 -1.26
C GLN A 508 89.58 -3.81 0.10
N ARG A 509 90.43 -3.85 1.14
CA ARG A 509 90.00 -4.15 2.52
C ARG A 509 88.98 -3.13 3.03
N LYS A 510 89.17 -1.84 2.73
CA LYS A 510 88.21 -0.79 3.10
C LYS A 510 86.87 -0.99 2.37
N ILE A 511 86.90 -1.23 1.07
CA ILE A 511 85.69 -1.51 0.28
C ILE A 511 84.94 -2.73 0.85
N VAL A 512 85.65 -3.80 1.23
CA VAL A 512 85.03 -4.97 1.85
C VAL A 512 84.38 -4.65 3.21
N ALA A 513 84.97 -3.75 4.01
CA ALA A 513 84.36 -3.28 5.25
C ALA A 513 83.07 -2.49 4.99
N ASP A 514 83.10 -1.55 4.03
CA ASP A 514 81.94 -0.75 3.63
C ASP A 514 80.81 -1.66 3.10
N TYR A 515 81.13 -2.70 2.31
CA TYR A 515 80.15 -3.68 1.84
C TYR A 515 79.51 -4.49 2.98
N LYS A 516 80.25 -4.82 4.04
CA LYS A 516 79.69 -5.49 5.21
C LYS A 516 78.71 -4.60 5.95
N GLU A 517 79.03 -3.31 6.07
CA GLU A 517 78.13 -2.32 6.68
C GLU A 517 76.85 -2.15 5.84
N ILE A 518 76.98 -1.99 4.52
CA ILE A 518 75.84 -1.92 3.60
C ILE A 518 74.97 -3.19 3.71
N LYS A 519 75.58 -4.37 3.79
CA LYS A 519 74.85 -5.63 3.97
C LYS A 519 74.06 -5.66 5.28
N SER A 520 74.67 -5.23 6.39
CA SER A 520 73.96 -5.12 7.68
C SER A 520 72.82 -4.10 7.66
N GLY A 521 73.00 -2.99 6.93
CA GLY A 521 71.94 -2.02 6.67
C GLY A 521 70.79 -2.60 5.85
N PHE A 522 71.10 -3.42 4.85
CA PHE A 522 70.08 -4.11 4.04
C PHE A 522 69.30 -5.16 4.84
N GLU A 523 69.97 -5.92 5.71
CA GLU A 523 69.31 -6.85 6.63
C GLU A 523 68.38 -6.10 7.61
N SER A 524 68.83 -4.97 8.16
CA SER A 524 67.99 -4.11 9.01
C SER A 524 66.77 -3.55 8.26
N LEU A 525 66.94 -3.11 7.02
CA LEU A 525 65.84 -2.63 6.18
C LEU A 525 64.86 -3.76 5.84
N LYS A 526 65.34 -4.97 5.63
CA LYS A 526 64.50 -6.15 5.39
C LYS A 526 63.63 -6.45 6.61
N ASP A 527 64.19 -6.39 7.82
CA ASP A 527 63.45 -6.59 9.06
C ASP A 527 62.42 -5.48 9.30
N ILE A 528 62.78 -4.22 9.01
CA ILE A 528 61.83 -3.09 9.04
C ILE A 528 60.70 -3.33 8.04
N ASN A 529 61.00 -3.79 6.83
CA ASN A 529 60.00 -4.04 5.81
C ASN A 529 59.04 -5.18 6.20
N PHE A 530 59.53 -6.24 6.85
CA PHE A 530 58.65 -7.28 7.41
C PHE A 530 57.73 -6.73 8.49
N LYS A 531 58.25 -5.91 9.43
CA LYS A 531 57.41 -5.27 10.46
C LYS A 531 56.35 -4.35 9.86
N LEU A 532 56.70 -3.59 8.82
CA LEU A 532 55.75 -2.72 8.13
C LEU A 532 54.67 -3.51 7.38
N GLU A 533 55.01 -4.66 6.81
CA GLU A 533 54.03 -5.53 6.15
C GLU A 533 53.06 -6.15 7.19
N ASP A 534 53.58 -6.59 8.34
CA ASP A 534 52.76 -7.07 9.46
C ASP A 534 51.81 -5.97 10.00
N GLU A 535 52.33 -4.75 10.21
CA GLU A 535 51.53 -3.60 10.63
C GLU A 535 50.46 -3.24 9.59
N LYS A 536 50.80 -3.29 8.30
CA LYS A 536 49.87 -3.06 7.19
C LYS A 536 48.76 -4.11 7.17
N ASP A 537 49.08 -5.38 7.40
CA ASP A 537 48.09 -6.46 7.49
C ASP A 537 47.17 -6.29 8.71
N GLU A 538 47.71 -5.86 9.84
CA GLU A 538 46.91 -5.56 11.03
C GLU A 538 45.98 -4.34 10.81
N LEU A 539 46.50 -3.29 10.17
CA LEU A 539 45.70 -2.13 9.76
C LEU A 539 44.60 -2.51 8.76
N ASN A 540 44.91 -3.37 7.78
CA ASN A 540 43.90 -3.87 6.83
C ASN A 540 42.78 -4.66 7.53
N LYS A 541 43.12 -5.47 8.55
CA LYS A 541 42.12 -6.14 9.40
C LYS A 541 41.26 -5.13 10.15
N LYS A 542 41.87 -4.09 10.75
CA LYS A 542 41.14 -3.00 11.45
C LYS A 542 40.21 -2.24 10.49
N VAL A 543 40.68 -1.90 9.29
CA VAL A 543 39.87 -1.23 8.25
C VAL A 543 38.70 -2.11 7.81
N SER A 544 38.91 -3.41 7.64
CA SER A 544 37.84 -4.35 7.30
C SER A 544 36.75 -4.41 8.40
N ASN A 545 37.16 -4.47 9.66
CA ASN A 545 36.24 -4.42 10.80
C ASN A 545 35.47 -3.09 10.87
N LEU A 546 36.15 -1.95 10.70
CA LEU A 546 35.51 -0.64 10.66
C LEU A 546 34.51 -0.53 9.50
N ASN A 547 34.85 -1.03 8.31
CA ASN A 547 33.93 -1.06 7.17
C ASN A 547 32.69 -1.92 7.45
N ARG A 548 32.84 -3.02 8.18
CA ARG A 548 31.70 -3.83 8.62
C ARG A 548 30.82 -3.06 9.61
N GLN A 549 31.42 -2.41 10.61
CA GLN A 549 30.69 -1.57 11.58
C GLN A 549 29.96 -0.41 10.88
N VAL A 550 30.57 0.24 9.89
CA VAL A 550 29.92 1.30 9.09
C VAL A 550 28.72 0.75 8.31
N LYS A 551 28.79 -0.47 7.77
CA LYS A 551 27.63 -1.12 7.12
C LYS A 551 26.51 -1.40 8.12
N GLU A 552 26.84 -1.92 9.30
CA GLU A 552 25.86 -2.19 10.37
C GLU A 552 25.21 -0.89 10.86
N LEU A 553 25.98 0.19 11.04
CA LEU A 553 25.47 1.51 11.39
C LEU A 553 24.60 2.11 10.28
N THR A 554 24.96 1.95 9.01
CA THR A 554 24.14 2.37 7.87
C THR A 554 22.77 1.67 7.88
N VAL A 555 22.74 0.35 8.10
CA VAL A 555 21.48 -0.41 8.24
C VAL A 555 20.67 0.08 9.43
N THR A 556 21.33 0.37 10.55
CA THR A 556 20.68 0.89 11.76
C THR A 556 20.07 2.27 11.52
N ALA A 557 20.78 3.17 10.83
CA ALA A 557 20.27 4.49 10.46
C ALA A 557 19.06 4.40 9.51
N GLU A 558 19.09 3.48 8.53
CA GLU A 558 17.96 3.18 7.64
C GLU A 558 16.73 2.69 8.44
N ASN A 559 16.95 1.82 9.43
CA ASN A 559 15.91 1.32 10.33
C ASN A 559 15.34 2.44 11.20
N PHE A 560 16.15 3.36 11.73
CA PHE A 560 15.68 4.53 12.46
C PHE A 560 14.84 5.46 11.58
N LYS A 561 15.21 5.64 10.31
CA LYS A 561 14.41 6.42 9.36
C LYS A 561 13.03 5.80 9.14
N LYS A 562 12.98 4.48 8.90
CA LYS A 562 11.71 3.74 8.78
C LYS A 562 10.88 3.81 10.06
N LEU A 563 11.53 3.68 11.23
CA LEU A 563 10.86 3.79 12.52
C LEU A 563 10.23 5.18 12.70
N LYS A 564 10.94 6.24 12.34
CA LYS A 564 10.44 7.62 12.38
C LYS A 564 9.25 7.83 11.43
N GLU A 565 9.31 7.27 10.22
CA GLU A 565 8.18 7.28 9.29
C GLU A 565 6.96 6.55 9.88
N THR A 566 7.15 5.35 10.45
CA THR A 566 6.06 4.61 11.11
C THR A 566 5.48 5.35 12.31
N TYR A 567 6.30 6.08 13.08
CA TYR A 567 5.84 6.89 14.19
C TYR A 567 5.00 8.08 13.71
N SER A 568 5.42 8.75 12.62
CA SER A 568 4.64 9.81 12.00
C SER A 568 3.29 9.32 11.47
N ASP A 569 3.23 8.11 10.92
CA ASP A 569 1.98 7.52 10.46
C ASP A 569 1.06 7.11 11.62
N LEU A 570 1.64 6.64 12.73
CA LEU A 570 0.89 6.37 13.96
C LEU A 570 0.31 7.65 14.55
N GLU A 571 1.08 8.74 14.64
CA GLU A 571 0.55 10.04 15.10
C GLU A 571 -0.60 10.55 14.23
N LYS A 572 -0.52 10.39 12.91
CA LYS A 572 -1.64 10.74 12.01
C LYS A 572 -2.87 9.90 12.32
N LYS A 573 -2.71 8.59 12.47
CA LYS A 573 -3.83 7.71 12.84
C LYS A 573 -4.42 8.04 14.21
N ASP A 574 -3.59 8.42 15.17
CA ASP A 574 -4.06 8.80 16.51
C ASP A 574 -4.90 10.09 16.44
N ARG A 575 -4.46 11.09 15.67
CA ARG A 575 -5.27 12.30 15.40
C ARG A 575 -6.57 11.98 14.67
N ASP A 576 -6.56 11.07 13.70
CA ASP A 576 -7.77 10.65 13.01
C ASP A 576 -8.74 9.92 13.96
N LEU A 577 -8.23 9.07 14.85
CA LEU A 577 -9.02 8.41 15.89
C LEU A 577 -9.57 9.43 16.90
N GLU A 578 -8.80 10.41 17.34
CA GLU A 578 -9.29 11.51 18.19
C GLU A 578 -10.41 12.30 17.51
N ASN A 579 -10.27 12.62 16.23
CA ASN A 579 -11.31 13.31 15.46
C ASN A 579 -12.57 12.46 15.33
N THR A 580 -12.41 11.16 15.07
CA THR A 580 -13.52 10.22 15.01
C THR A 580 -14.22 10.11 16.36
N ASN A 581 -13.46 10.07 17.45
CA ASN A 581 -13.99 10.00 18.81
C ASN A 581 -14.73 11.29 19.20
N ARG A 582 -14.22 12.48 18.82
CA ARG A 582 -14.95 13.75 18.96
C ARG A 582 -16.26 13.76 18.19
N SER A 583 -16.26 13.27 16.96
CA SER A 583 -17.47 13.13 16.14
C SER A 583 -18.50 12.22 16.80
N LEU A 584 -18.06 11.06 17.31
CA LEU A 584 -18.93 10.13 18.05
C LEU A 584 -19.48 10.74 19.35
N GLN A 585 -18.70 11.54 20.08
CA GLN A 585 -19.17 12.26 21.26
C GLN A 585 -20.24 13.31 20.91
N ILE A 586 -20.11 14.00 19.77
CA ILE A 586 -21.13 14.93 19.28
C ILE A 586 -22.41 14.16 18.92
N GLN A 587 -22.29 13.05 18.19
CA GLN A 587 -23.44 12.20 17.85
C GLN A 587 -24.14 11.63 19.10
N LEU A 588 -23.38 11.28 20.14
CA LEU A 588 -23.93 10.85 21.43
C LEU A 588 -24.71 11.97 22.12
N LYS A 589 -24.21 13.22 22.08
CA LYS A 589 -24.95 14.38 22.58
C LYS A 589 -26.25 14.58 21.80
N ASP A 590 -26.19 14.52 20.47
CA ASP A 590 -27.38 14.69 19.62
C ASP A 590 -28.42 13.60 19.92
N MET A 591 -28.00 12.34 20.05
CA MET A 591 -28.87 11.24 20.47
C MET A 591 -29.52 11.48 21.83
N ASN A 592 -28.76 11.96 22.82
CA ASN A 592 -29.31 12.25 24.15
C ASN A 592 -30.36 13.37 24.07
N THR A 593 -30.10 14.40 23.27
CA THR A 593 -31.07 15.47 23.02
C THR A 593 -32.34 14.93 22.34
N LEU A 594 -32.19 13.98 21.41
CA LEU A 594 -33.30 13.29 20.76
C LEU A 594 -34.10 12.43 21.73
N LYS A 595 -33.42 11.75 22.67
CA LYS A 595 -34.04 10.98 23.75
C LYS A 595 -34.87 11.89 24.65
N ASP A 596 -34.34 13.04 25.06
CA ASP A 596 -35.06 14.03 25.87
C ASP A 596 -36.28 14.58 25.10
N GLY A 597 -36.15 14.79 23.78
CA GLY A 597 -37.27 15.12 22.91
C GLY A 597 -38.33 14.01 22.85
N PHE A 598 -37.92 12.75 22.85
CA PHE A 598 -38.82 11.59 22.88
C PHE A 598 -39.55 11.46 24.22
N GLU A 599 -38.87 11.70 25.34
CA GLU A 599 -39.48 11.74 26.68
C GLU A 599 -40.49 12.89 26.80
N SER A 600 -40.16 14.06 26.22
CA SER A 600 -41.08 15.20 26.13
C SER A 600 -42.33 14.86 25.29
N LEU A 601 -42.15 14.22 24.13
CA LEU A 601 -43.25 13.74 23.28
C LEU A 601 -44.11 12.68 23.99
N LYS A 602 -43.49 11.77 24.74
CA LYS A 602 -44.19 10.76 25.53
C LYS A 602 -45.07 11.43 26.59
N THR A 603 -44.54 12.44 27.28
CA THR A 603 -45.27 13.24 28.28
C THR A 603 -46.45 13.99 27.63
N LEU A 604 -46.22 14.63 26.49
CA LEU A 604 -47.27 15.31 25.73
C LEU A 604 -48.35 14.32 25.24
N ASN A 605 -47.97 13.12 24.82
CA ASN A 605 -48.91 12.10 24.38
C ASN A 605 -49.78 11.60 25.55
N THR A 606 -49.21 11.42 26.75
CA THR A 606 -50.00 11.11 27.95
C THR A 606 -50.96 12.24 28.32
N GLU A 607 -50.55 13.51 28.22
CA GLU A 607 -51.45 14.64 28.44
C GLU A 607 -52.59 14.70 27.40
N LEU A 608 -52.29 14.39 26.13
CA LEU A 608 -53.29 14.31 25.07
C LEU A 608 -54.28 13.16 25.32
N GLU A 609 -53.80 11.99 25.73
CA GLU A 609 -54.67 10.87 26.09
C GLU A 609 -55.59 11.22 27.26
N ASP A 610 -55.08 11.89 28.28
CA ASP A 610 -55.89 12.30 29.43
C ASP A 610 -56.89 13.41 29.07
N LYS A 611 -56.49 14.40 28.26
CA LYS A 611 -57.45 15.36 27.69
C LYS A 611 -58.52 14.68 26.84
N ASN A 612 -58.15 13.65 26.08
CA ASN A 612 -59.10 12.91 25.24
C ASN A 612 -60.07 12.07 26.09
N LYS A 613 -59.60 11.45 27.18
CA LYS A 613 -60.46 10.80 28.18
C LYS A 613 -61.42 11.80 28.84
N GLU A 614 -60.92 12.98 29.20
CA GLU A 614 -61.73 14.03 29.80
C GLU A 614 -62.78 14.57 28.80
N LEU A 615 -62.40 14.82 27.54
CA LEU A 615 -63.33 15.19 26.48
C LEU A 615 -64.38 14.12 26.24
N LYS A 616 -64.01 12.82 26.21
CA LYS A 616 -64.97 11.72 26.13
C LYS A 616 -65.94 11.73 27.32
N LYS A 617 -65.45 11.99 28.53
CA LYS A 617 -66.29 12.08 29.73
C LYS A 617 -67.24 13.27 29.67
N GLN A 618 -66.76 14.42 29.24
CA GLN A 618 -67.58 15.62 29.02
C GLN A 618 -68.65 15.37 27.95
N PHE A 619 -68.26 14.78 26.82
CA PHE A 619 -69.19 14.38 25.76
C PHE A 619 -70.25 13.40 26.26
N SER A 620 -69.85 12.36 26.99
CA SER A 620 -70.80 11.40 27.60
C SER A 620 -71.76 12.07 28.58
N THR A 621 -71.27 13.06 29.33
CA THR A 621 -72.09 13.82 30.29
C THR A 621 -73.05 14.76 29.56
N ALA A 622 -72.60 15.44 28.51
CA ALA A 622 -73.42 16.29 27.67
C ALA A 622 -74.48 15.47 26.93
N GLN A 623 -74.12 14.31 26.40
CA GLN A 623 -75.06 13.37 25.78
C GLN A 623 -76.12 12.92 26.78
N ARG A 624 -75.73 12.50 28.00
CA ARG A 624 -76.70 12.16 29.05
C ARG A 624 -77.63 13.32 29.41
N LYS A 625 -77.11 14.54 29.49
CA LYS A 625 -77.94 15.74 29.74
C LYS A 625 -78.89 16.02 28.59
N LEU A 626 -78.44 15.83 27.34
CA LEU A 626 -79.28 15.97 26.16
C LEU A 626 -80.39 14.91 26.18
N ASP A 627 -80.05 13.65 26.43
CA ASP A 627 -81.01 12.54 26.52
C ASP A 627 -82.02 12.80 27.66
N GLN A 628 -81.56 13.27 28.83
CA GLN A 628 -82.42 13.67 29.95
C GLN A 628 -83.31 14.87 29.60
N TYR A 629 -82.80 15.88 28.91
CA TYR A 629 -83.60 17.02 28.48
C TYR A 629 -84.65 16.60 27.45
N VAL A 630 -84.29 15.69 26.54
CA VAL A 630 -85.20 15.16 25.53
C VAL A 630 -86.30 14.34 26.17
N ALA A 631 -85.95 13.40 27.05
CA ALA A 631 -86.92 12.61 27.81
C ALA A 631 -87.79 13.51 28.72
N ALA A 632 -87.19 14.37 29.53
CA ALA A 632 -87.95 15.17 30.49
C ALA A 632 -88.86 16.22 29.82
N ASN A 633 -88.43 16.86 28.73
CA ASN A 633 -89.22 17.94 28.12
C ASN A 633 -90.09 17.47 26.96
N TYR A 634 -89.58 16.64 26.05
CA TYR A 634 -90.40 16.24 24.91
C TYR A 634 -91.35 15.11 25.28
N GLU A 635 -90.94 14.17 26.12
CA GLU A 635 -91.81 13.06 26.54
C GLU A 635 -92.95 13.58 27.44
N SER A 636 -92.67 14.39 28.47
CA SER A 636 -93.74 15.04 29.25
C SER A 636 -94.59 16.00 28.42
N ARG A 637 -94.02 16.71 27.44
CA ARG A 637 -94.83 17.59 26.56
C ARG A 637 -95.72 16.78 25.61
N VAL A 638 -95.26 15.63 25.13
CA VAL A 638 -96.06 14.69 24.35
C VAL A 638 -97.17 14.11 25.21
N GLU A 639 -96.89 13.64 26.42
CA GLU A 639 -97.93 13.16 27.35
C GLU A 639 -98.96 14.24 27.68
N GLU A 640 -98.53 15.48 27.94
CA GLU A 640 -99.44 16.61 28.19
C GLU A 640 -100.30 16.93 26.96
N LEU A 641 -99.71 16.91 25.76
CA LEU A 641 -100.44 17.14 24.51
C LEU A 641 -101.39 15.99 24.17
N GLU A 642 -101.00 14.74 24.42
CA GLU A 642 -101.83 13.55 24.25
C GLU A 642 -103.00 13.57 25.23
N SER A 643 -102.76 13.89 26.51
CA SER A 643 -103.82 14.06 27.50
C SER A 643 -104.79 15.18 27.11
N LYS A 644 -104.28 16.32 26.62
CA LYS A 644 -105.11 17.43 26.15
C LYS A 644 -105.88 17.09 24.88
N ALA A 645 -105.28 16.32 23.96
CA ALA A 645 -105.95 15.82 22.77
C ALA A 645 -107.09 14.87 23.14
N GLN A 646 -106.87 13.99 24.13
CA GLN A 646 -107.88 13.08 24.65
C GLN A 646 -109.05 13.85 25.32
N GLU A 647 -108.75 14.84 26.16
CA GLU A 647 -109.77 15.72 26.77
C GLU A 647 -110.60 16.45 25.71
N LEU A 648 -109.96 17.00 24.67
CA LEU A 648 -110.65 17.65 23.56
C LEU A 648 -111.51 16.65 22.78
N GLN A 649 -111.03 15.43 22.55
CA GLN A 649 -111.79 14.39 21.87
C GLN A 649 -113.02 13.96 22.67
N ASP A 650 -112.92 13.83 23.98
CA ASP A 650 -114.05 13.51 24.84
C ASP A 650 -115.04 14.68 24.94
N SER A 651 -114.55 15.92 24.94
CA SER A 651 -115.39 17.12 24.83
C SER A 651 -116.14 17.20 23.50
N ILE A 652 -115.48 16.86 22.38
CA ILE A 652 -116.12 16.75 21.07
C ILE A 652 -117.21 15.67 21.10
N LYS A 653 -116.93 14.47 21.60
CA LYS A 653 -117.95 13.40 21.73
C LYS A 653 -119.14 13.84 22.57
N PHE A 654 -118.90 14.55 23.68
CA PHE A 654 -119.98 15.09 24.50
C PHE A 654 -120.82 16.11 23.72
N LYS A 655 -120.17 17.02 23.00
CA LYS A 655 -120.84 18.03 22.16
C LYS A 655 -121.58 17.43 20.96
N ASP A 656 -121.06 16.37 20.35
CA ASP A 656 -121.74 15.62 19.28
C ASP A 656 -122.98 14.91 19.80
N ASN A 657 -122.93 14.34 21.00
CA ASN A 657 -124.12 13.79 21.66
C ASN A 657 -125.15 14.90 21.96
N GLU A 658 -124.71 16.07 22.42
CA GLU A 658 -125.58 17.22 22.66
C GLU A 658 -126.22 17.72 21.34
N LEU A 659 -125.46 17.78 20.26
CA LEU A 659 -125.94 18.08 18.91
C LEU A 659 -126.94 17.04 18.42
N SER A 660 -126.66 15.74 18.61
CA SER A 660 -127.59 14.67 18.24
C SER A 660 -128.94 14.81 18.95
N VAL A 661 -128.93 15.19 20.24
CA VAL A 661 -130.16 15.50 20.98
C VAL A 661 -130.86 16.73 20.40
N LYS A 662 -130.11 17.77 20.02
CA LYS A 662 -130.67 18.96 19.36
C LYS A 662 -131.25 18.65 17.98
N ASP A 663 -130.62 17.79 17.20
CA ASP A 663 -131.11 17.31 15.90
C ASP A 663 -132.39 16.49 16.05
N GLN A 664 -132.49 15.68 17.11
CA GLN A 664 -133.75 15.00 17.45
C GLN A 664 -134.84 16.00 17.85
N GLN A 665 -134.51 17.07 18.58
CA GLN A 665 -135.45 18.15 18.91
C GLN A 665 -135.90 18.92 17.65
N LEU A 666 -134.97 19.23 16.74
CA LEU A 666 -135.25 19.83 15.42
C LEU A 666 -136.16 18.94 14.57
N SER A 667 -135.92 17.63 14.55
CA SER A 667 -136.79 16.68 13.85
C SER A 667 -138.21 16.65 14.43
N LYS A 668 -138.35 16.78 15.75
CA LYS A 668 -139.68 16.91 16.40
C LYS A 668 -140.33 18.26 16.06
N MET A 669 -139.56 19.35 16.06
CA MET A 669 -140.02 20.68 15.63
C MET A 669 -140.52 20.67 14.19
N HIS A 670 -139.78 20.08 13.25
CA HIS A 670 -140.22 19.97 11.85
C HIS A 670 -141.49 19.12 11.68
N LYS A 671 -141.67 18.06 12.47
CA LYS A 671 -142.95 17.33 12.50
C LYS A 671 -144.09 18.21 13.01
N LEU A 672 -143.85 18.96 14.09
CA LEU A 672 -144.84 19.89 14.64
C LEU A 672 -145.19 21.02 13.66
N GLU A 673 -144.19 21.52 12.93
CA GLU A 673 -144.35 22.53 11.88
C GLU A 673 -145.16 21.97 10.70
N ALA A 674 -144.89 20.73 10.27
CA ALA A 674 -145.68 20.05 9.25
C ALA A 674 -147.14 19.82 9.70
N ASP A 675 -147.35 19.43 10.96
CA ASP A 675 -148.68 19.28 11.56
C ASP A 675 -149.41 20.63 11.64
N TYR A 676 -148.69 21.71 12.00
CA TYR A 676 -149.23 23.07 12.03
C TYR A 676 -149.59 23.58 10.64
N GLN A 677 -148.72 23.39 9.64
CA GLN A 677 -148.99 23.72 8.23
C GLN A 677 -150.22 22.95 7.72
N LYS A 678 -150.34 21.67 8.06
CA LYS A 678 -151.51 20.86 7.74
C LYS A 678 -152.77 21.42 8.40
N ALA A 679 -152.74 21.73 9.70
CA ALA A 679 -153.85 22.34 10.41
C ALA A 679 -154.25 23.72 9.82
N MET A 680 -153.29 24.55 9.41
CA MET A 680 -153.55 25.81 8.71
C MET A 680 -154.20 25.58 7.34
N SER A 681 -153.76 24.58 6.58
CA SER A 681 -154.38 24.23 5.29
C SER A 681 -155.82 23.73 5.45
N GLU A 682 -156.09 22.96 6.51
CA GLU A 682 -157.43 22.50 6.87
C GLU A 682 -158.30 23.67 7.33
N ASN A 683 -157.75 24.60 8.12
CA ASN A 683 -158.45 25.81 8.55
C ASN A 683 -158.81 26.72 7.37
N ASN A 684 -157.90 26.94 6.42
CA ASN A 684 -158.18 27.67 5.18
C ASN A 684 -159.27 26.97 4.34
N SER A 685 -159.28 25.63 4.30
CA SER A 685 -160.35 24.87 3.64
C SER A 685 -161.70 25.04 4.33
N LEU A 686 -161.72 25.06 5.67
CA LEU A 686 -162.91 25.32 6.46
C LEU A 686 -163.40 26.76 6.29
N GLU A 687 -162.50 27.74 6.22
CA GLU A 687 -162.83 29.15 5.98
C GLU A 687 -163.47 29.35 4.60
N VAL A 688 -162.95 28.69 3.55
CA VAL A 688 -163.60 28.66 2.23
C VAL A 688 -165.00 28.03 2.29
N LYS A 689 -165.20 26.97 3.09
CA LYS A 689 -166.52 26.36 3.30
C LYS A 689 -167.46 27.28 4.08
N ILE A 690 -166.97 27.98 5.09
CA ILE A 690 -167.75 28.98 5.85
C ILE A 690 -168.19 30.10 4.93
N ASN A 691 -167.28 30.69 4.15
CA ASN A 691 -167.60 31.72 3.17
C ASN A 691 -168.66 31.23 2.15
N SER A 692 -168.58 29.96 1.73
CA SER A 692 -169.60 29.35 0.86
C SER A 692 -170.96 29.18 1.56
N LEU A 693 -170.96 28.80 2.83
CA LEU A 693 -172.18 28.68 3.64
C LEU A 693 -172.79 30.05 3.93
N GLU A 694 -172.00 31.06 4.25
CA GLU A 694 -172.43 32.45 4.42
C GLU A 694 -173.06 32.99 3.13
N LEU A 695 -172.46 32.69 1.97
CA LEU A 695 -173.04 33.07 0.68
C LEU A 695 -174.38 32.36 0.40
N ARG A 696 -174.52 31.09 0.84
CA ARG A 696 -175.79 30.36 0.77
C ARG A 696 -176.82 30.92 1.76
N LEU A 697 -176.39 31.33 2.96
CA LEU A 697 -177.24 31.96 3.96
C LEU A 697 -177.76 33.33 3.49
N GLY A 698 -176.91 34.11 2.81
CA GLY A 698 -177.33 35.33 2.13
C GLY A 698 -178.42 35.07 1.08
N LYS A 699 -178.27 34.01 0.28
CA LYS A 699 -179.33 33.59 -0.67
C LYS A 699 -180.61 33.12 0.04
N VAL A 700 -180.51 32.50 1.21
CA VAL A 700 -181.69 32.14 2.02
C VAL A 700 -182.36 33.40 2.56
N SER A 701 -181.60 34.39 3.03
CA SER A 701 -182.14 35.68 3.49
C SER A 701 -182.86 36.42 2.36
N ASP A 702 -182.31 36.41 1.13
CA ASP A 702 -182.97 36.98 -0.05
C ASP A 702 -184.26 36.23 -0.42
N LEU A 703 -184.28 34.91 -0.25
CA LEU A 703 -185.47 34.08 -0.45
C LEU A 703 -186.53 34.32 0.61
N GLU A 704 -186.13 34.50 1.88
CA GLU A 704 -187.01 34.88 2.98
C GLU A 704 -187.63 36.27 2.73
N ALA A 705 -186.84 37.25 2.30
CA ALA A 705 -187.35 38.56 1.92
C ALA A 705 -188.35 38.50 0.75
N LYS A 706 -188.11 37.64 -0.25
CA LYS A 706 -189.08 37.37 -1.32
C LYS A 706 -190.35 36.68 -0.80
N LEU A 707 -190.21 35.76 0.16
CA LEU A 707 -191.35 35.07 0.77
C LEU A 707 -192.24 36.06 1.54
N VAL A 708 -191.65 36.98 2.30
CA VAL A 708 -192.37 38.05 3.02
C VAL A 708 -193.11 38.96 2.03
N ASN A 709 -192.44 39.42 0.96
CA ASN A 709 -193.09 40.21 -0.09
C ASN A 709 -194.26 39.47 -0.76
N LEU A 710 -194.15 38.15 -0.94
CA LEU A 710 -195.23 37.30 -1.47
C LEU A 710 -196.37 37.10 -0.47
N GLN A 711 -196.07 37.06 0.83
CA GLN A 711 -197.08 37.03 1.89
C GLN A 711 -197.85 38.36 1.93
N ASP A 712 -197.16 39.49 1.86
CA ASP A 712 -197.77 40.82 1.87
C ASP A 712 -198.72 41.04 0.68
N THR A 713 -198.29 40.65 -0.53
CA THR A 713 -199.15 40.68 -1.73
C THR A 713 -200.36 39.75 -1.60
N ARG A 714 -200.21 38.57 -0.99
CA ARG A 714 -201.34 37.67 -0.72
C ARG A 714 -202.34 38.30 0.26
N THR A 715 -201.89 38.98 1.31
CA THR A 715 -202.78 39.72 2.23
C THR A 715 -203.51 40.87 1.55
N GLY A 716 -202.82 41.64 0.68
CA GLY A 716 -203.45 42.68 -0.13
C GLY A 716 -204.57 42.12 -1.02
N LEU A 717 -204.29 41.03 -1.74
CA LEU A 717 -205.29 40.35 -2.59
C LEU A 717 -206.46 39.77 -1.78
N MET A 718 -206.24 39.30 -0.54
CA MET A 718 -207.33 38.87 0.35
C MET A 718 -208.25 40.03 0.74
N GLN A 719 -207.68 41.20 1.04
CA GLN A 719 -208.48 42.39 1.36
C GLN A 719 -209.29 42.87 0.15
N ASP A 720 -208.70 42.87 -1.04
CA ASP A 720 -209.40 43.22 -2.28
C ASP A 720 -210.53 42.24 -2.60
N LYS A 721 -210.29 40.93 -2.39
CA LYS A 721 -211.34 39.91 -2.52
C LYS A 721 -212.50 40.18 -1.56
N SER A 722 -212.22 40.49 -0.29
CA SER A 722 -213.26 40.80 0.70
C SER A 722 -214.04 42.07 0.34
N LYS A 723 -213.39 43.08 -0.23
CA LYS A 723 -214.08 44.27 -0.77
C LYS A 723 -215.02 43.91 -1.91
N ILE A 724 -214.54 43.15 -2.90
CA ILE A 724 -215.35 42.71 -4.05
C ILE A 724 -216.54 41.86 -3.59
N GLU A 725 -216.35 40.97 -2.62
CA GLU A 725 -217.45 40.17 -2.05
C GLU A 725 -218.51 41.06 -1.37
N SER A 726 -218.08 42.10 -0.63
CA SER A 726 -218.99 43.07 -0.02
C SER A 726 -219.76 43.91 -1.05
N GLU A 727 -219.10 44.34 -2.13
CA GLU A 727 -219.73 45.07 -3.23
C GLU A 727 -220.71 44.18 -4.00
N SER A 728 -220.36 42.91 -4.24
CA SER A 728 -221.23 41.93 -4.88
C SER A 728 -222.49 41.65 -4.04
N ALA A 729 -222.36 41.58 -2.71
CA ALA A 729 -223.50 41.44 -1.80
C ALA A 729 -224.42 42.68 -1.86
N LEU A 730 -223.84 43.88 -1.90
CA LEU A 730 -224.60 45.14 -2.03
C LEU A 730 -225.36 45.21 -3.36
N LEU A 731 -224.71 44.80 -4.46
CA LEU A 731 -225.32 44.73 -5.79
C LEU A 731 -226.45 43.69 -5.84
N ARG A 732 -226.27 42.51 -5.23
CA ARG A 732 -227.34 41.50 -5.10
C ARG A 732 -228.54 42.02 -4.29
N GLN A 733 -228.29 42.74 -3.20
CA GLN A 733 -229.36 43.38 -2.42
C GLN A 733 -230.14 44.41 -3.27
N LYS A 734 -229.44 45.18 -4.10
CA LYS A 734 -230.04 46.18 -4.99
C LYS A 734 -230.85 45.54 -6.13
N ILE A 735 -230.37 44.42 -6.67
CA ILE A 735 -231.13 43.59 -7.63
C ILE A 735 -232.42 43.08 -6.99
N ASN A 736 -232.36 42.50 -5.79
CA ASN A 736 -233.56 42.02 -5.08
C ASN A 736 -234.56 43.14 -4.77
N GLN A 737 -234.09 44.37 -4.51
CA GLN A 737 -234.96 45.54 -4.37
C GLN A 737 -235.65 45.91 -5.68
N LEU A 738 -234.90 45.93 -6.80
CA LEU A 738 -235.45 46.22 -8.12
C LEU A 738 -236.46 45.16 -8.58
N GLU A 739 -236.21 43.88 -8.27
CA GLU A 739 -237.15 42.78 -8.55
C GLU A 739 -238.48 42.94 -7.81
N ARG A 740 -238.46 43.36 -6.53
CA ARG A 740 -239.68 43.70 -5.78
C ARG A 740 -240.41 44.89 -6.40
N GLN A 741 -239.66 45.93 -6.78
CA GLN A 741 -240.24 47.09 -7.46
C GLN A 741 -240.89 46.72 -8.79
N MET A 742 -240.31 45.77 -9.55
CA MET A 742 -240.96 45.26 -10.77
C MET A 742 -242.23 44.46 -10.48
N GLN A 743 -242.21 43.60 -9.45
CA GLN A 743 -243.41 42.84 -9.05
C GLN A 743 -244.55 43.77 -8.60
N ASP A 744 -244.24 44.84 -7.86
CA ASP A 744 -245.22 45.88 -7.50
C ASP A 744 -245.77 46.60 -8.75
N LEU A 745 -244.91 46.85 -9.73
CA LEU A 745 -245.28 47.47 -11.02
C LEU A 745 -246.19 46.56 -11.86
N ASP A 746 -245.91 45.26 -11.88
CA ASP A 746 -246.74 44.27 -12.57
C ASP A 746 -248.08 44.07 -11.87
N TYR A 747 -248.09 44.10 -10.53
CA TYR A 747 -249.32 44.11 -9.75
C TYR A 747 -250.17 45.36 -10.03
N LEU A 748 -249.54 46.54 -10.10
CA LEU A 748 -250.21 47.79 -10.48
C LEU A 748 -250.75 47.75 -11.92
N LYS A 749 -250.01 47.17 -12.87
CA LYS A 749 -250.48 46.96 -14.25
C LYS A 749 -251.69 46.06 -14.32
N GLN A 750 -251.69 44.91 -13.63
CA GLN A 750 -252.85 44.02 -13.58
C GLN A 750 -254.06 44.72 -12.95
N LYS A 751 -253.85 45.49 -11.88
CA LYS A 751 -254.92 46.24 -11.23
C LYS A 751 -255.49 47.33 -12.14
N ASN A 752 -254.66 48.01 -12.92
CA ASN A 752 -255.11 48.97 -13.93
C ASN A 752 -255.90 48.30 -15.06
N GLN A 753 -255.47 47.13 -15.55
CA GLN A 753 -256.21 46.36 -16.54
C GLN A 753 -257.60 45.95 -16.01
N GLN A 754 -257.67 45.53 -14.75
CA GLN A 754 -258.91 45.17 -14.08
C GLN A 754 -259.87 46.37 -13.95
N ILE A 755 -259.33 47.57 -13.65
CA ILE A 755 -260.09 48.83 -13.62
C ILE A 755 -260.58 49.23 -15.03
N GLU A 756 -259.77 49.01 -16.08
CA GLU A 756 -260.18 49.26 -17.46
C GLU A 756 -261.32 48.33 -17.90
N ASP A 757 -261.24 47.05 -17.55
CA ASP A 757 -262.27 46.05 -17.84
C ASP A 757 -263.57 46.34 -17.05
N GLU A 758 -263.46 46.72 -15.78
CA GLU A 758 -264.58 47.19 -14.96
C GLU A 758 -265.22 48.46 -15.52
N ASN A 759 -264.41 49.42 -15.96
CA ASN A 759 -264.89 50.63 -16.60
C ASN A 759 -265.64 50.33 -17.90
N MET A 760 -265.14 49.42 -18.74
CA MET A 760 -265.82 49.02 -19.97
C MET A 760 -267.13 48.27 -19.68
N SER A 761 -267.13 47.41 -18.67
CA SER A 761 -268.33 46.73 -18.18
C SER A 761 -269.38 47.72 -17.68
N LEU A 762 -268.97 48.68 -16.84
CA LEU A 762 -269.82 49.76 -16.33
C LEU A 762 -270.34 50.64 -17.46
N LYS A 763 -269.51 51.00 -18.44
CA LYS A 763 -269.94 51.80 -19.60
C LYS A 763 -270.99 51.07 -20.43
N THR A 764 -270.82 49.77 -20.61
CA THR A 764 -271.80 48.90 -21.26
C THR A 764 -273.09 48.83 -20.46
N LYS A 765 -272.98 48.74 -19.12
CA LYS A 765 -274.12 48.71 -18.20
C LYS A 765 -274.89 50.04 -18.18
N VAL A 766 -274.19 51.16 -18.16
CA VAL A 766 -274.78 52.51 -18.25
C VAL A 766 -275.51 52.66 -19.57
N LYS A 767 -274.89 52.27 -20.70
CA LYS A 767 -275.55 52.42 -22.00
C LYS A 767 -276.78 51.52 -22.14
N ARG A 768 -276.74 50.32 -21.54
CA ARG A 768 -277.88 49.40 -21.47
C ARG A 768 -278.99 49.95 -20.56
N LEU A 769 -278.64 50.62 -19.46
CA LEU A 769 -279.60 51.30 -18.59
C LEU A 769 -280.21 52.53 -19.27
N THR A 770 -279.46 53.29 -20.05
CA THR A 770 -280.00 54.40 -20.85
C THR A 770 -281.00 53.88 -21.89
N LEU A 771 -280.70 52.75 -22.52
CA LEU A 771 -281.64 52.08 -23.42
C LEU A 771 -282.89 51.52 -22.71
N GLN A 772 -282.83 51.23 -21.40
CA GLN A 772 -283.98 50.77 -20.61
C GLN A 772 -284.81 51.91 -20.01
N LEU A 773 -284.21 53.07 -19.79
CA LEU A 773 -284.85 54.12 -19.01
C LEU A 773 -285.94 54.86 -19.79
N GLU A 774 -285.78 55.05 -21.09
CA GLU A 774 -286.68 55.97 -21.78
C GLU A 774 -287.50 55.30 -22.89
N SER A 775 -287.57 53.97 -22.82
CA SER A 775 -288.81 53.25 -23.15
C SER A 775 -289.93 53.44 -22.10
N LEU A 776 -289.83 54.42 -21.19
CA LEU A 776 -290.84 54.74 -20.15
C LEU A 776 -291.33 56.20 -20.17
N GLN A 777 -291.07 56.94 -21.25
CA GLN A 777 -291.81 58.15 -21.64
C GLN A 777 -292.18 58.02 -23.11
#